data_AF-A0A432Q3D8-F1
#
_entry.id   AF-A0A432Q3D8-F1
#
_cell.length_a   1.000
_cell.length_b   1.000
_cell.length_c   1.000
_cell.angle_alpha   90.00
_cell.angle_beta   90.00
_cell.angle_gamma   90.00
#
_symmetry.space_group_name_H-M   'P 1'
#
loop_
_entity.id
_entity.type
_entity.pdbx_description
1 polymer ?
#
loop_
_entity_poly.entity_id
_entity_poly.type
_entity_poly.pdbx_seq_one_letter_code
_entity_poly.pdbx_strand_id
1 'polypeptide(L)'
;PFVIAGGSCALNPEPVADFFDAVVLGDGEEVVLEIIETVRSGKAQGHSRIEILHMLAKIDGVYVPQFFEPRYKGQELVEVTPLVEDYDRVTRRVLSELPPVDILVQPLVPLVKAVHDRLGVEIARGCTRGCRFCQAGMIYRPVRERSVEDILRLAEEGIKSSGFDELALLSLSSGDFSCLPGLLVKLMDRYVHEYVSVSLPSMRVGTLTPEVINQIKRVRKTGFTVAPEAGTDRLREVINKGITEQDLMKSCQDAFGAGWNLIKFYFMIGLPTETMEDVDGIVELAVRARKEAQGKRAQINVSVATFVPKPHTPFQWAAQLTLEESKERIDRLKNTLPRKGFKLKWHDPYQSYLEGVFSRGDRKLSVLLETAWRAGARLDGWSEHFNLTRWQKAAENAKLDLDWYLRARDMDELLPWDHLHCGVDRSYLQKEYEKSLQQTYTPDCRNHKCQQCGLCDFKTLKPKVNPPETSRHSPALKSSNRKDNKQQERTVFSYRVHYSRTGDARFLGHLEVLQLIFRVLQRAGLPLLFSQGYNPSPRVSFSQALPVGVESHVEYFDMDLAVPLNKPDEVVKKLNQQLPGFIRVTDVAPVVKKSPVSCLIHYEMRFPDSVKTDYVKEKLAVFSEKDEFIVERIRKRKKRELDVKPLVRSINFKEETLFVDLLHPHNAAGTNPREILEKVLGLSNTEALLTRIVKISSREVAAKS
;
A
#
# COMPACT_ATOMS: atom_id res chain seq x y z
N PRO A 1 -7.13 9.59 -27.14
CA PRO A 1 -7.37 8.25 -26.54
C PRO A 1 -8.75 8.23 -25.88
N PHE A 2 -9.35 7.06 -25.60
CA PHE A 2 -10.47 7.00 -24.66
C PHE A 2 -9.90 7.00 -23.23
N VAL A 3 -10.46 7.82 -22.35
CA VAL A 3 -10.09 7.95 -20.94
C VAL A 3 -11.22 7.36 -20.12
N ILE A 4 -10.96 6.21 -19.49
CA ILE A 4 -11.99 5.43 -18.79
C ILE A 4 -11.55 5.22 -17.34
N ALA A 5 -12.49 5.38 -16.40
CA ALA A 5 -12.28 5.15 -14.97
C ALA A 5 -13.08 3.95 -14.45
N GLY A 6 -12.74 3.50 -13.24
CA GLY A 6 -13.47 2.47 -12.51
C GLY A 6 -13.02 2.37 -11.06
N GLY A 7 -13.51 1.36 -10.34
CA GLY A 7 -13.18 1.11 -8.93
C GLY A 7 -14.17 1.74 -7.94
N SER A 8 -13.88 1.67 -6.64
CA SER A 8 -14.86 2.04 -5.59
C SER A 8 -15.35 3.49 -5.66
N CYS A 9 -14.50 4.42 -6.06
CA CYS A 9 -14.85 5.84 -6.13
C CYS A 9 -15.73 6.18 -7.34
N ALA A 10 -15.88 5.27 -8.30
CA ALA A 10 -16.64 5.48 -9.53
C ALA A 10 -18.14 5.72 -9.29
N LEU A 11 -18.67 5.34 -8.12
CA LEU A 11 -20.08 5.52 -7.77
C LEU A 11 -20.45 6.95 -7.35
N ASN A 12 -19.47 7.85 -7.26
CA ASN A 12 -19.70 9.29 -7.28
C ASN A 12 -18.65 9.98 -8.15
N PRO A 13 -18.75 9.86 -9.49
CA PRO A 13 -17.73 10.34 -10.41
C PRO A 13 -17.97 11.82 -10.81
N GLU A 14 -19.14 12.39 -10.52
CA GLU A 14 -19.54 13.75 -10.90
C GLU A 14 -18.45 14.80 -10.65
N PRO A 15 -17.74 14.84 -9.50
CA PRO A 15 -16.66 15.81 -9.27
C PRO A 15 -15.51 15.80 -10.28
N VAL A 16 -15.35 14.71 -11.03
CA VAL A 16 -14.27 14.51 -12.01
C VAL A 16 -14.78 14.08 -13.38
N ALA A 17 -16.09 14.10 -13.58
CA ALA A 17 -16.73 13.41 -14.70
C ALA A 17 -16.40 14.04 -16.07
N ASP A 18 -16.09 15.35 -16.13
CA ASP A 18 -15.64 16.01 -17.36
C ASP A 18 -14.27 15.54 -17.90
N PHE A 19 -13.50 14.82 -17.07
CA PHE A 19 -12.19 14.29 -17.47
C PHE A 19 -12.26 12.86 -18.05
N PHE A 20 -13.44 12.24 -18.05
CA PHE A 20 -13.63 10.85 -18.47
C PHE A 20 -14.64 10.74 -19.60
N ASP A 21 -14.34 9.86 -20.56
CA ASP A 21 -15.29 9.51 -21.61
C ASP A 21 -16.33 8.51 -21.10
N ALA A 22 -15.90 7.59 -20.24
CA ALA A 22 -16.76 6.62 -19.60
C ALA A 22 -16.21 6.21 -18.23
N VAL A 23 -17.09 5.74 -17.35
CA VAL A 23 -16.77 5.28 -16.01
C VAL A 23 -17.49 3.97 -15.75
N VAL A 24 -16.74 2.94 -15.35
CA VAL A 24 -17.30 1.64 -14.97
C VAL A 24 -17.73 1.68 -13.50
N LEU A 25 -19.01 1.43 -13.28
CA LEU A 25 -19.62 1.31 -11.96
C LEU A 25 -19.65 -0.16 -11.54
N GLY A 26 -19.00 -0.49 -10.43
CA GLY A 26 -19.03 -1.84 -9.86
C GLY A 26 -17.89 -2.74 -10.30
N ASP A 27 -18.18 -4.03 -10.49
CA ASP A 27 -17.17 -5.04 -10.84
C ASP A 27 -16.74 -4.90 -12.31
N GLY A 28 -15.43 -4.93 -12.54
CA GLY A 28 -14.83 -4.58 -13.84
C GLY A 28 -14.35 -5.76 -14.67
N GLU A 29 -14.31 -6.97 -14.11
CA GLU A 29 -13.65 -8.15 -14.70
C GLU A 29 -14.21 -8.53 -16.07
N GLU A 30 -15.54 -8.47 -16.23
CA GLU A 30 -16.21 -8.75 -17.52
C GLU A 30 -16.34 -7.48 -18.37
N VAL A 31 -16.78 -6.37 -17.74
CA VAL A 31 -17.07 -5.10 -18.42
C VAL A 31 -15.86 -4.57 -19.18
N VAL A 32 -14.65 -4.70 -18.64
CA VAL A 32 -13.44 -4.22 -19.30
C VAL A 32 -13.20 -4.89 -20.65
N LEU A 33 -13.55 -6.19 -20.78
CA LEU A 33 -13.41 -6.94 -22.03
C LEU A 33 -14.43 -6.46 -23.06
N GLU A 34 -15.67 -6.22 -22.64
CA GLU A 34 -16.74 -5.70 -23.48
C GLU A 34 -16.43 -4.28 -23.99
N ILE A 35 -15.87 -3.43 -23.14
CA ILE A 35 -15.40 -2.08 -23.52
C ILE A 35 -14.27 -2.18 -24.54
N ILE A 36 -13.25 -3.01 -24.29
CA ILE A 36 -12.12 -3.19 -25.20
C ILE A 36 -12.62 -3.64 -26.57
N GLU A 37 -13.53 -4.62 -26.61
CA GLU A 37 -14.09 -5.12 -27.86
C GLU A 37 -14.90 -4.04 -28.59
N THR A 38 -15.75 -3.32 -27.87
CA THR A 38 -16.59 -2.25 -28.42
C THR A 38 -15.73 -1.14 -29.03
N VAL A 39 -14.69 -0.68 -28.33
CA VAL A 39 -13.77 0.35 -28.83
C VAL A 39 -12.94 -0.17 -30.01
N ARG A 40 -12.45 -1.42 -29.94
CA ARG A 40 -11.64 -2.04 -31.01
C ARG A 40 -12.45 -2.20 -32.29
N SER A 41 -13.62 -2.83 -32.18
CA SER A 41 -14.53 -3.07 -33.30
C SER A 41 -15.04 -1.75 -33.89
N GLY A 42 -15.45 -0.80 -33.04
CA GLY A 42 -15.93 0.49 -33.51
C GLY A 42 -14.87 1.29 -34.27
N LYS A 43 -13.62 1.28 -33.79
CA LYS A 43 -12.50 1.89 -34.53
C LYS A 43 -12.22 1.20 -35.86
N ALA A 44 -12.29 -0.14 -35.90
CA ALA A 44 -12.07 -0.91 -37.12
C ALA A 44 -13.15 -0.63 -38.19
N GLN A 45 -14.38 -0.35 -37.76
CA GLN A 45 -15.52 -0.02 -38.62
C GLN A 45 -15.58 1.47 -39.01
N GLY A 46 -14.65 2.30 -38.50
CA GLY A 46 -14.62 3.72 -38.82
C GLY A 46 -15.66 4.57 -38.05
N HIS A 47 -16.24 4.05 -36.98
CA HIS A 47 -17.15 4.82 -36.14
C HIS A 47 -16.43 6.02 -35.50
N SER A 48 -17.15 7.14 -35.46
CA SER A 48 -16.78 8.32 -34.71
C SER A 48 -16.73 8.05 -33.21
N ARG A 49 -16.08 8.96 -32.47
CA ARG A 49 -15.99 8.85 -31.01
C ARG A 49 -17.36 8.82 -30.33
N ILE A 50 -18.29 9.65 -30.81
CA ILE A 50 -19.64 9.75 -30.24
C ILE A 50 -20.45 8.47 -30.47
N GLU A 51 -20.35 7.87 -31.67
CA GLU A 51 -20.99 6.58 -31.97
C GLU A 51 -20.45 5.47 -31.06
N ILE A 52 -19.13 5.41 -30.85
CA ILE A 52 -18.54 4.45 -29.90
C ILE A 52 -19.07 4.69 -28.48
N LEU A 53 -19.26 5.94 -28.06
CA LEU A 53 -19.81 6.25 -26.73
C LEU A 53 -21.26 5.82 -26.59
N HIS A 54 -22.08 5.94 -27.65
CA HIS A 54 -23.42 5.35 -27.67
C HIS A 54 -23.38 3.82 -27.58
N MET A 55 -22.40 3.16 -28.22
CA MET A 55 -22.23 1.72 -28.06
C MET A 55 -21.82 1.34 -26.63
N LEU A 56 -20.90 2.11 -26.03
CA LEU A 56 -20.46 1.89 -24.65
C LEU A 56 -21.58 2.11 -23.63
N ALA A 57 -22.48 3.08 -23.85
CA ALA A 57 -23.63 3.32 -22.98
C ALA A 57 -24.63 2.13 -22.92
N LYS A 58 -24.60 1.24 -23.92
CA LYS A 58 -25.40 0.00 -23.92
C LYS A 58 -24.81 -1.11 -23.06
N ILE A 59 -23.60 -0.93 -22.53
CA ILE A 59 -22.94 -1.91 -21.68
C ILE A 59 -23.36 -1.66 -20.23
N ASP A 60 -23.89 -2.69 -19.57
CA ASP A 60 -24.31 -2.63 -18.18
C ASP A 60 -23.18 -2.14 -17.26
N GLY A 61 -23.49 -1.14 -16.43
CA GLY A 61 -22.54 -0.54 -15.50
C GLY A 61 -21.61 0.51 -16.11
N VAL A 62 -21.71 0.80 -17.41
CA VAL A 62 -20.93 1.88 -18.03
C VAL A 62 -21.71 3.18 -17.98
N TYR A 63 -21.16 4.16 -17.26
CA TYR A 63 -21.64 5.53 -17.20
C TYR A 63 -20.87 6.40 -18.19
N VAL A 64 -21.58 7.12 -19.08
CA VAL A 64 -20.99 8.05 -20.04
C VAL A 64 -21.34 9.48 -19.63
N PRO A 65 -20.41 10.23 -18.99
CA PRO A 65 -20.69 11.53 -18.40
C PRO A 65 -21.34 12.57 -19.30
N GLN A 66 -20.95 12.60 -20.57
CA GLN A 66 -21.45 13.57 -21.55
C GLN A 66 -22.93 13.35 -21.95
N PHE A 67 -23.54 12.23 -21.55
CA PHE A 67 -24.95 11.93 -21.80
C PHE A 67 -25.87 12.38 -20.66
N PHE A 68 -25.33 13.07 -19.66
CA PHE A 68 -26.08 13.62 -18.54
C PHE A 68 -25.73 15.11 -18.38
N GLU A 69 -26.74 15.96 -18.44
CA GLU A 69 -26.59 17.41 -18.29
C GLU A 69 -27.11 17.86 -16.92
N PRO A 70 -26.22 18.26 -15.99
CA PRO A 70 -26.63 18.81 -14.70
C PRO A 70 -27.09 20.26 -14.83
N ARG A 71 -28.24 20.59 -14.24
CA ARG A 71 -28.77 21.95 -14.15
C ARG A 71 -28.74 22.46 -12.73
N TYR A 72 -28.46 23.76 -12.60
CA TYR A 72 -28.22 24.39 -11.30
C TYR A 72 -29.02 25.67 -11.10
N LYS A 73 -29.38 25.93 -9.85
CA LYS A 73 -29.89 27.24 -9.38
C LYS A 73 -28.90 27.80 -8.38
N GLY A 74 -28.05 28.74 -8.81
CA GLY A 74 -26.89 29.14 -8.01
C GLY A 74 -25.92 27.96 -7.89
N GLN A 75 -25.60 27.53 -6.67
CA GLN A 75 -24.77 26.33 -6.42
C GLN A 75 -25.56 25.03 -6.26
N GLU A 76 -26.88 25.11 -6.02
CA GLU A 76 -27.76 23.96 -5.85
C GLU A 76 -27.96 23.21 -7.18
N LEU A 77 -27.77 21.89 -7.15
CA LEU A 77 -28.13 20.99 -8.25
C LEU A 77 -29.64 20.74 -8.19
N VAL A 78 -30.35 21.09 -9.26
CA VAL A 78 -31.83 20.98 -9.32
C VAL A 78 -32.32 19.89 -10.24
N GLU A 79 -31.50 19.47 -11.21
CA GLU A 79 -31.86 18.44 -12.18
C GLU A 79 -30.59 17.82 -12.78
N VAL A 80 -30.65 16.54 -13.16
CA VAL A 80 -29.67 15.90 -14.05
C VAL A 80 -30.45 15.29 -15.20
N THR A 81 -30.40 15.95 -16.37
CA THR A 81 -31.19 15.57 -17.54
C THR A 81 -30.43 14.55 -18.39
N PRO A 82 -30.97 13.35 -18.64
CA PRO A 82 -30.38 12.43 -19.60
C PRO A 82 -30.58 12.94 -21.03
N LEU A 83 -29.54 12.89 -21.85
CA LEU A 83 -29.53 13.36 -23.24
C LEU A 83 -29.75 12.23 -24.26
N VAL A 84 -29.83 10.98 -23.79
CA VAL A 84 -30.01 9.78 -24.61
C VAL A 84 -31.24 9.03 -24.13
N GLU A 85 -32.09 8.63 -25.07
CA GLU A 85 -33.30 7.83 -24.81
C GLU A 85 -32.94 6.48 -24.17
N ASP A 86 -33.76 6.03 -23.22
CA ASP A 86 -33.57 4.78 -22.46
C ASP A 86 -32.23 4.68 -21.69
N TYR A 87 -31.59 5.82 -21.40
CA TYR A 87 -30.33 5.91 -20.66
C TYR A 87 -30.40 6.97 -19.54
N ASP A 88 -31.45 6.88 -18.74
CA ASP A 88 -31.75 7.80 -17.62
C ASP A 88 -31.04 7.42 -16.30
N ARG A 89 -30.64 6.15 -16.17
CA ARG A 89 -30.04 5.63 -14.95
C ARG A 89 -29.04 4.52 -15.25
N VAL A 90 -27.87 4.62 -14.62
CA VAL A 90 -26.81 3.61 -14.76
C VAL A 90 -26.70 2.81 -13.47
N THR A 91 -26.99 1.51 -13.54
CA THR A 91 -26.82 0.60 -12.40
C THR A 91 -25.46 -0.07 -12.47
N ARG A 92 -24.76 -0.14 -11.34
CA ARG A 92 -23.46 -0.82 -11.28
C ARG A 92 -23.55 -2.29 -11.71
N ARG A 93 -22.47 -2.78 -12.30
CA ARG A 93 -22.24 -4.21 -12.57
C ARG A 93 -21.94 -4.94 -11.27
N VAL A 94 -22.55 -6.11 -11.08
CA VAL A 94 -22.24 -7.00 -9.95
C VAL A 94 -22.08 -8.42 -10.45
N LEU A 95 -20.90 -9.00 -10.26
CA LEU A 95 -20.66 -10.41 -10.54
C LEU A 95 -21.37 -11.28 -9.50
N SER A 96 -22.06 -12.33 -9.92
CA SER A 96 -22.69 -13.29 -9.01
C SER A 96 -21.67 -14.08 -8.18
N GLU A 97 -20.47 -14.28 -8.73
CA GLU A 97 -19.36 -14.97 -8.12
C GLU A 97 -18.01 -14.36 -8.52
N LEU A 98 -16.97 -14.59 -7.72
CA LEU A 98 -15.63 -14.11 -8.06
C LEU A 98 -15.00 -15.04 -9.10
N PRO A 99 -14.58 -14.54 -10.27
CA PRO A 99 -13.95 -15.37 -11.29
C PRO A 99 -12.56 -15.83 -10.82
N PRO A 100 -12.01 -16.90 -11.44
CA PRO A 100 -10.60 -17.24 -11.31
C PRO A 100 -9.71 -16.06 -11.71
N VAL A 101 -8.59 -15.86 -11.00
CA VAL A 101 -7.70 -14.70 -11.21
C VAL A 101 -6.29 -15.17 -11.52
N ASP A 102 -6.06 -15.57 -12.76
CA ASP A 102 -4.77 -16.15 -13.17
C ASP A 102 -3.62 -15.14 -13.19
N ILE A 103 -3.90 -13.83 -13.20
CA ILE A 103 -2.84 -12.80 -13.06
C ILE A 103 -2.12 -12.87 -11.72
N LEU A 104 -2.74 -13.44 -10.67
CA LEU A 104 -2.11 -13.62 -9.36
C LEU A 104 -1.22 -14.87 -9.28
N VAL A 105 -1.30 -15.77 -10.27
CA VAL A 105 -0.39 -16.92 -10.41
C VAL A 105 0.99 -16.46 -10.88
N GLN A 106 1.06 -15.39 -11.67
CA GLN A 106 2.30 -14.73 -12.11
C GLN A 106 2.20 -13.22 -11.88
N PRO A 107 2.20 -12.76 -10.62
CA PRO A 107 1.99 -11.36 -10.31
C PRO A 107 3.19 -10.53 -10.73
N LEU A 108 2.96 -9.24 -10.97
CA LEU A 108 4.05 -8.29 -11.15
C LEU A 108 4.88 -8.19 -9.87
N VAL A 109 6.19 -8.47 -9.97
CA VAL A 109 7.12 -8.39 -8.85
C VAL A 109 7.84 -7.04 -8.90
N PRO A 110 7.58 -6.11 -7.97
CA PRO A 110 8.17 -4.79 -8.03
C PRO A 110 9.65 -4.85 -7.64
N LEU A 111 10.51 -4.18 -8.40
CA LEU A 111 11.96 -4.11 -8.09
C LEU A 111 12.25 -3.16 -6.93
N VAL A 112 11.34 -2.23 -6.67
CA VAL A 112 11.38 -1.27 -5.58
C VAL A 112 10.29 -1.63 -4.58
N LYS A 113 10.51 -1.31 -3.31
CA LYS A 113 9.53 -1.62 -2.27
C LYS A 113 8.21 -0.87 -2.52
N ALA A 114 7.16 -1.61 -2.85
CA ALA A 114 5.81 -1.07 -2.99
C ALA A 114 5.16 -0.84 -1.60
N VAL A 115 4.07 -0.07 -1.58
CA VAL A 115 3.25 0.12 -0.34
C VAL A 115 2.70 -1.22 0.16
N HIS A 116 2.32 -2.10 -0.76
CA HIS A 116 1.89 -3.47 -0.49
C HIS A 116 2.85 -4.46 -1.16
N ASP A 117 4.03 -4.60 -0.55
CA ASP A 117 5.12 -5.43 -1.07
C ASP A 117 4.96 -6.92 -0.69
N ARG A 118 3.88 -7.55 -1.16
CA ARG A 118 3.43 -8.90 -0.78
C ARG A 118 2.45 -9.48 -1.79
N LEU A 119 2.23 -10.79 -1.76
CA LEU A 119 1.16 -11.43 -2.53
C LEU A 119 -0.20 -11.17 -1.84
N GLY A 120 -1.08 -10.41 -2.48
CA GLY A 120 -2.44 -10.18 -1.99
C GLY A 120 -3.44 -11.09 -2.70
N VAL A 121 -4.14 -11.94 -1.95
CA VAL A 121 -5.21 -12.80 -2.47
C VAL A 121 -6.55 -12.33 -1.90
N GLU A 122 -7.47 -11.88 -2.77
CA GLU A 122 -8.85 -11.56 -2.37
C GLU A 122 -9.62 -12.85 -2.04
N ILE A 123 -9.87 -13.07 -0.75
CA ILE A 123 -10.60 -14.26 -0.25
C ILE A 123 -12.12 -14.05 -0.27
N ALA A 124 -12.56 -12.78 -0.20
CA ALA A 124 -13.97 -12.42 -0.28
C ALA A 124 -14.15 -10.96 -0.68
N ARG A 125 -15.18 -10.69 -1.49
CA ARG A 125 -15.64 -9.34 -1.85
C ARG A 125 -16.97 -9.06 -1.17
N GLY A 126 -17.13 -7.82 -0.67
CA GLY A 126 -18.35 -7.40 0.03
C GLY A 126 -18.34 -7.63 1.53
N CYS A 127 -19.16 -6.84 2.22
CA CYS A 127 -19.37 -6.91 3.66
C CYS A 127 -20.86 -6.72 3.95
N THR A 128 -21.43 -7.57 4.80
CA THR A 128 -22.87 -7.61 5.12
C THR A 128 -23.19 -7.04 6.51
N ARG A 129 -22.17 -6.60 7.25
CA ARG A 129 -22.28 -6.06 8.62
C ARG A 129 -23.14 -4.80 8.72
N GLY A 130 -23.30 -4.04 7.63
CA GLY A 130 -24.25 -2.94 7.57
C GLY A 130 -23.92 -1.71 8.42
N CYS A 131 -22.64 -1.41 8.64
CA CYS A 131 -22.23 -0.16 9.29
C CYS A 131 -22.74 1.06 8.48
N ARG A 132 -23.46 1.99 9.12
CA ARG A 132 -24.20 3.08 8.46
C ARG A 132 -23.33 4.19 7.85
N PHE A 133 -22.07 4.27 8.25
CA PHE A 133 -21.07 5.18 7.69
C PHE A 133 -20.28 4.56 6.53
N CYS A 134 -20.31 3.23 6.39
CA CYS A 134 -19.34 2.51 5.57
C CYS A 134 -19.85 2.34 4.14
N GLN A 135 -19.34 3.18 3.23
CA GLN A 135 -19.65 3.07 1.80
C GLN A 135 -19.35 1.67 1.26
N ALA A 136 -18.16 1.11 1.56
CA ALA A 136 -17.79 -0.24 1.13
C ALA A 136 -18.78 -1.33 1.58
N GLY A 137 -19.40 -1.16 2.75
CA GLY A 137 -20.43 -2.07 3.27
C GLY A 137 -21.77 -2.01 2.52
N MET A 138 -21.98 -1.00 1.68
CA MET A 138 -23.13 -0.87 0.78
C MET A 138 -22.73 -1.19 -0.67
N ILE A 139 -21.66 -0.55 -1.15
CA ILE A 139 -21.25 -0.60 -2.57
C ILE A 139 -20.50 -1.88 -3.00
N TYR A 140 -20.26 -2.83 -2.10
CA TYR A 140 -19.71 -4.15 -2.48
C TYR A 140 -20.64 -5.32 -2.18
N ARG A 141 -21.87 -5.08 -1.73
CA ARG A 141 -22.87 -6.14 -1.54
C ARG A 141 -23.18 -6.85 -2.88
N PRO A 142 -23.61 -8.13 -2.88
CA PRO A 142 -23.61 -9.04 -1.73
C PRO A 142 -22.21 -9.57 -1.42
N VAL A 143 -22.05 -10.27 -0.30
CA VAL A 143 -20.78 -10.99 -0.04
C VAL A 143 -20.62 -12.13 -1.04
N ARG A 144 -19.41 -12.26 -1.58
CA ARG A 144 -18.98 -13.36 -2.43
C ARG A 144 -17.63 -13.85 -1.94
N GLU A 145 -17.61 -15.07 -1.42
CA GLU A 145 -16.39 -15.76 -0.98
C GLU A 145 -15.79 -16.56 -2.12
N ARG A 146 -14.45 -16.54 -2.21
CA ARG A 146 -13.69 -17.43 -3.08
C ARG A 146 -13.61 -18.82 -2.44
N SER A 147 -13.57 -19.87 -3.26
CA SER A 147 -13.37 -21.24 -2.77
C SER A 147 -12.00 -21.41 -2.14
N VAL A 148 -11.89 -22.29 -1.14
CA VAL A 148 -10.62 -22.61 -0.46
C VAL A 148 -9.58 -23.14 -1.45
N GLU A 149 -10.00 -23.97 -2.41
CA GLU A 149 -9.15 -24.59 -3.42
C GLU A 149 -8.46 -23.52 -4.29
N ASP A 150 -9.23 -22.56 -4.80
CA ASP A 150 -8.69 -21.46 -5.60
C ASP A 150 -7.75 -20.57 -4.78
N ILE A 151 -8.07 -20.29 -3.50
CA ILE A 151 -7.15 -19.53 -2.63
C ILE A 151 -5.81 -20.25 -2.44
N LEU A 152 -5.83 -21.56 -2.20
CA LEU A 152 -4.62 -22.37 -2.03
C LEU A 152 -3.79 -22.42 -3.32
N ARG A 153 -4.45 -22.57 -4.48
CA ARG A 153 -3.80 -22.51 -5.80
C ARG A 153 -3.11 -21.17 -6.03
N LEU A 154 -3.84 -20.07 -5.84
CA LEU A 154 -3.30 -18.71 -6.03
C LEU A 154 -2.13 -18.43 -5.08
N ALA A 155 -2.22 -18.89 -3.83
CA ALA A 155 -1.12 -18.78 -2.89
C ALA A 155 0.10 -19.59 -3.34
N GLU A 156 -0.07 -20.87 -3.67
CA GLU A 156 1.05 -21.77 -4.02
C GLU A 156 1.79 -21.30 -5.26
N GLU A 157 1.05 -21.10 -6.35
CA GLU A 157 1.67 -20.73 -7.62
C GLU A 157 2.18 -19.28 -7.58
N GLY A 158 1.42 -18.37 -6.96
CA GLY A 158 1.79 -16.96 -6.83
C GLY A 158 3.04 -16.74 -5.97
N ILE A 159 3.17 -17.41 -4.83
CA ILE A 159 4.39 -17.31 -3.99
C ILE A 159 5.60 -17.90 -4.73
N LYS A 160 5.42 -19.07 -5.35
CA LYS A 160 6.48 -19.74 -6.10
C LYS A 160 7.00 -18.89 -7.26
N SER A 161 6.11 -18.24 -8.02
CA SER A 161 6.48 -17.42 -9.17
C SER A 161 7.06 -16.05 -8.78
N SER A 162 6.59 -15.46 -7.68
CA SER A 162 6.95 -14.10 -7.26
C SER A 162 8.14 -14.01 -6.30
N GLY A 163 8.35 -15.03 -5.48
CA GLY A 163 9.32 -15.02 -4.37
C GLY A 163 8.92 -14.11 -3.20
N PHE A 164 7.65 -13.68 -3.09
CA PHE A 164 7.19 -12.92 -1.93
C PHE A 164 7.34 -13.73 -0.62
N ASP A 165 7.71 -13.05 0.45
CA ASP A 165 7.85 -13.59 1.81
C ASP A 165 6.62 -13.31 2.70
N GLU A 166 5.57 -12.72 2.13
CA GLU A 166 4.29 -12.47 2.78
C GLU A 166 3.13 -12.75 1.82
N LEU A 167 2.14 -13.51 2.29
CA LEU A 167 0.82 -13.73 1.73
C LEU A 167 -0.21 -12.97 2.57
N ALA A 168 -0.90 -12.00 1.99
CA ALA A 168 -2.00 -11.29 2.64
C ALA A 168 -3.35 -11.80 2.14
N LEU A 169 -4.21 -12.22 3.06
CA LEU A 169 -5.60 -12.55 2.74
C LEU A 169 -6.45 -11.28 2.79
N LEU A 170 -6.91 -10.83 1.63
CA LEU A 170 -7.58 -9.55 1.44
C LEU A 170 -9.10 -9.71 1.45
N SER A 171 -9.77 -8.87 2.24
CA SER A 171 -11.22 -8.67 2.24
C SER A 171 -11.57 -7.47 3.12
N LEU A 172 -12.83 -7.03 3.10
CA LEU A 172 -13.32 -5.99 4.01
C LEU A 172 -13.39 -6.47 5.47
N SER A 173 -13.52 -7.78 5.69
CA SER A 173 -13.49 -8.41 7.02
C SER A 173 -13.03 -9.86 6.87
N SER A 174 -11.73 -10.11 7.06
CA SER A 174 -11.14 -11.45 6.86
C SER A 174 -11.63 -12.45 7.89
N GLY A 175 -11.95 -11.97 9.09
CA GLY A 175 -12.53 -12.77 10.16
C GLY A 175 -13.94 -13.29 9.88
N ASP A 176 -14.65 -12.71 8.91
CA ASP A 176 -16.00 -13.15 8.54
C ASP A 176 -15.98 -14.24 7.45
N PHE A 177 -14.82 -14.59 6.90
CA PHE A 177 -14.69 -15.63 5.90
C PHE A 177 -15.00 -17.01 6.51
N SER A 178 -16.01 -17.71 5.96
CA SER A 178 -16.59 -18.93 6.55
C SER A 178 -15.57 -20.04 6.86
N CYS A 179 -14.51 -20.16 6.05
CA CYS A 179 -13.52 -21.23 6.16
C CYS A 179 -12.17 -20.74 6.72
N LEU A 180 -12.11 -19.58 7.38
CA LEU A 180 -10.84 -18.97 7.81
C LEU A 180 -9.97 -19.90 8.69
N PRO A 181 -10.50 -20.57 9.73
CA PRO A 181 -9.64 -21.39 10.60
C PRO A 181 -8.94 -22.52 9.84
N GLY A 182 -9.69 -23.29 9.05
CA GLY A 182 -9.14 -24.39 8.25
C GLY A 182 -8.22 -23.93 7.14
N LEU A 183 -8.54 -22.81 6.47
CA LEU A 183 -7.66 -22.19 5.48
C LEU A 183 -6.31 -21.78 6.11
N LEU A 184 -6.33 -21.15 7.28
CA LEU A 184 -5.10 -20.75 7.97
C LEU A 184 -4.24 -21.95 8.35
N VAL A 185 -4.83 -23.05 8.84
CA VAL A 185 -4.07 -24.26 9.15
C VAL A 185 -3.34 -24.77 7.90
N LYS A 186 -4.05 -24.92 6.78
CA LYS A 186 -3.48 -25.40 5.50
C LYS A 186 -2.35 -24.50 5.00
N LEU A 187 -2.56 -23.17 5.00
CA LEU A 187 -1.54 -22.20 4.57
C LEU A 187 -0.32 -22.21 5.49
N MET A 188 -0.54 -22.24 6.79
CA MET A 188 0.54 -22.19 7.78
C MET A 188 1.40 -23.45 7.76
N ASP A 189 0.79 -24.63 7.61
CA ASP A 189 1.52 -25.89 7.48
C ASP A 189 2.35 -25.93 6.19
N ARG A 190 1.84 -25.32 5.11
CA ARG A 190 2.56 -25.21 3.84
C ARG A 190 3.78 -24.27 3.90
N TYR A 191 3.64 -23.12 4.54
CA TYR A 191 4.59 -22.00 4.41
C TYR A 191 5.53 -21.78 5.58
N VAL A 192 5.26 -22.36 6.75
CA VAL A 192 6.11 -22.15 7.95
C VAL A 192 7.56 -22.55 7.73
N HIS A 193 7.81 -23.60 6.93
CA HIS A 193 9.16 -24.10 6.64
C HIS A 193 9.88 -23.29 5.55
N GLU A 194 9.13 -22.52 4.76
CA GLU A 194 9.66 -21.63 3.72
C GLU A 194 9.82 -20.19 4.23
N TYR A 195 9.50 -19.93 5.50
CA TYR A 195 9.53 -18.61 6.14
C TYR A 195 8.63 -17.57 5.47
N VAL A 196 7.59 -18.01 4.74
CA VAL A 196 6.57 -17.14 4.17
C VAL A 196 5.49 -16.87 5.22
N SER A 197 5.22 -15.60 5.48
CA SER A 197 4.25 -15.16 6.49
C SER A 197 2.85 -15.02 5.92
N VAL A 198 1.84 -15.41 6.71
CA VAL A 198 0.43 -15.19 6.35
C VAL A 198 -0.13 -14.05 7.20
N SER A 199 -0.66 -13.01 6.55
CA SER A 199 -1.18 -11.82 7.22
C SER A 199 -2.69 -11.63 6.98
N LEU A 200 -3.36 -11.08 8.01
CA LEU A 200 -4.80 -10.78 8.02
C LEU A 200 -4.98 -9.28 8.31
N PRO A 201 -4.91 -8.40 7.29
CA PRO A 201 -4.92 -6.96 7.51
C PRO A 201 -6.24 -6.41 8.10
N SER A 202 -7.37 -7.07 7.82
CA SER A 202 -8.72 -6.55 8.08
C SER A 202 -9.49 -7.45 9.06
N MET A 203 -9.05 -7.52 10.33
CA MET A 203 -9.75 -8.30 11.36
C MET A 203 -10.74 -7.44 12.15
N ARG A 204 -11.97 -7.96 12.32
CA ARG A 204 -13.02 -7.33 13.13
C ARG A 204 -12.98 -7.87 14.56
N VAL A 205 -13.37 -7.04 15.52
CA VAL A 205 -13.58 -7.41 16.93
C VAL A 205 -14.51 -8.62 17.02
N GLY A 206 -14.17 -9.58 17.87
CA GLY A 206 -14.94 -10.82 18.06
C GLY A 206 -14.69 -11.93 17.03
N THR A 207 -13.96 -11.68 15.94
CA THR A 207 -13.65 -12.72 14.93
C THR A 207 -12.32 -13.45 15.15
N LEU A 208 -11.56 -13.04 16.16
CA LEU A 208 -10.27 -13.60 16.50
C LEU A 208 -10.43 -14.77 17.47
N THR A 209 -10.53 -16.00 16.95
CA THR A 209 -10.62 -17.20 17.78
C THR A 209 -9.24 -17.62 18.34
N PRO A 210 -9.17 -18.37 19.45
CA PRO A 210 -7.92 -18.92 19.96
C PRO A 210 -7.12 -19.73 18.93
N GLU A 211 -7.82 -20.41 18.02
CA GLU A 211 -7.22 -21.17 16.92
C GLU A 211 -6.49 -20.24 15.94
N VAL A 212 -7.15 -19.17 15.49
CA VAL A 212 -6.55 -18.15 14.61
C VAL A 212 -5.33 -17.51 15.27
N ILE A 213 -5.43 -17.18 16.57
CA ILE A 213 -4.32 -16.63 17.37
C ILE A 213 -3.11 -17.58 17.35
N ASN A 214 -3.34 -18.87 17.57
CA ASN A 214 -2.26 -19.86 17.61
C ASN A 214 -1.59 -20.03 16.24
N GLN A 215 -2.32 -19.90 15.15
CA GLN A 215 -1.75 -19.88 13.80
C GLN A 215 -0.89 -18.64 13.56
N ILE A 216 -1.37 -17.44 13.88
CA ILE A 216 -0.62 -16.19 13.69
C ILE A 216 0.69 -16.17 14.49
N LYS A 217 0.72 -16.79 15.69
CA LYS A 217 1.94 -16.88 16.53
C LYS A 217 3.11 -17.60 15.85
N ARG A 218 2.86 -18.44 14.84
CA ARG A 218 3.90 -19.30 14.23
C ARG A 218 4.88 -18.56 13.33
N VAL A 219 4.54 -17.39 12.75
CA VAL A 219 5.45 -16.65 11.84
C VAL A 219 5.92 -15.32 12.42
N ARG A 220 5.02 -14.33 12.57
CA ARG A 220 5.41 -12.95 12.88
C ARG A 220 4.32 -12.23 13.67
N LYS A 221 4.71 -11.57 14.77
CA LYS A 221 3.81 -10.69 15.54
C LYS A 221 3.93 -9.25 15.05
N THR A 222 3.02 -8.79 14.20
CA THR A 222 2.80 -7.36 13.94
C THR A 222 1.79 -6.79 14.93
N GLY A 223 1.76 -5.48 15.18
CA GLY A 223 0.75 -4.87 16.07
C GLY A 223 -0.68 -5.25 15.65
N PHE A 224 -1.55 -5.48 16.63
CA PHE A 224 -2.94 -5.88 16.40
C PHE A 224 -3.83 -4.65 16.22
N THR A 225 -4.70 -4.66 15.22
CA THR A 225 -5.60 -3.53 14.93
C THR A 225 -7.01 -3.91 15.33
N VAL A 226 -7.65 -3.03 16.10
CA VAL A 226 -9.05 -3.11 16.48
C VAL A 226 -9.70 -1.81 16.03
N ALA A 227 -10.87 -1.88 15.42
CA ALA A 227 -11.66 -0.71 15.05
C ALA A 227 -12.94 -0.71 15.89
N PRO A 228 -13.00 0.11 16.95
CA PRO A 228 -14.23 0.42 17.68
C PRO A 228 -15.10 1.45 16.95
N GLU A 229 -14.47 2.32 16.15
CA GLU A 229 -15.02 3.45 15.39
C GLU A 229 -15.66 4.56 16.21
N ALA A 230 -16.28 4.25 17.35
CA ALA A 230 -16.91 5.20 18.27
C ALA A 230 -16.50 4.91 19.73
N GLY A 231 -16.49 5.94 20.57
CA GLY A 231 -16.05 5.85 21.98
C GLY A 231 -17.01 5.09 22.89
N THR A 232 -18.32 5.25 22.69
CA THR A 232 -19.38 4.71 23.56
C THR A 232 -20.20 3.62 22.86
N ASP A 233 -20.88 2.75 23.63
CA ASP A 233 -21.80 1.74 23.07
C ASP A 233 -22.97 2.40 22.34
N ARG A 234 -23.54 3.47 22.91
CA ARG A 234 -24.58 4.28 22.29
C ARG A 234 -24.21 4.70 20.86
N LEU A 235 -23.04 5.31 20.68
CA LEU A 235 -22.64 5.78 19.34
C LEU A 235 -22.26 4.60 18.42
N ARG A 236 -21.78 3.48 18.96
CA ARG A 236 -21.62 2.22 18.21
C ARG A 236 -22.96 1.65 17.72
N GLU A 237 -24.04 1.79 18.48
CA GLU A 237 -25.40 1.40 18.07
C GLU A 237 -25.95 2.33 16.98
N VAL A 238 -25.75 3.64 17.12
CA VAL A 238 -26.11 4.63 16.08
C VAL A 238 -25.49 4.25 14.73
N ILE A 239 -24.20 3.90 14.71
CA ILE A 239 -23.52 3.54 13.46
C ILE A 239 -23.75 2.08 13.01
N ASN A 240 -24.58 1.32 13.72
CA ASN A 240 -24.83 -0.11 13.52
C ASN A 240 -23.56 -0.97 13.54
N LYS A 241 -22.63 -0.67 14.45
CA LYS A 241 -21.38 -1.41 14.52
C LYS A 241 -21.60 -2.81 15.06
N GLY A 242 -22.53 -3.05 15.99
CA GLY A 242 -22.82 -4.39 16.53
C GLY A 242 -21.63 -5.02 17.27
N ILE A 243 -20.89 -4.21 18.03
CA ILE A 243 -19.84 -4.65 18.97
C ILE A 243 -20.03 -3.88 20.27
N THR A 244 -19.91 -4.56 21.41
CA THR A 244 -20.03 -3.95 22.73
C THR A 244 -18.66 -3.57 23.28
N GLU A 245 -18.64 -2.76 24.33
CA GLU A 245 -17.42 -2.51 25.11
C GLU A 245 -16.82 -3.83 25.66
N GLN A 246 -17.68 -4.76 26.09
CA GLN A 246 -17.23 -6.05 26.62
C GLN A 246 -16.49 -6.88 25.57
N ASP A 247 -17.00 -6.90 24.33
CA ASP A 247 -16.34 -7.60 23.21
C ASP A 247 -14.95 -7.00 22.91
N LEU A 248 -14.84 -5.67 23.02
CA LEU A 248 -13.61 -4.93 22.83
C LEU A 248 -12.57 -5.27 23.91
N MET A 249 -12.98 -5.26 25.19
CA MET A 249 -12.08 -5.59 26.30
C MET A 249 -11.61 -7.03 26.22
N LYS A 250 -12.51 -7.98 25.93
CA LYS A 250 -12.15 -9.39 25.72
C LYS A 250 -11.15 -9.56 24.58
N SER A 251 -11.36 -8.90 23.45
CA SER A 251 -10.43 -8.95 22.32
C SER A 251 -9.05 -8.38 22.67
N CYS A 252 -9.00 -7.33 23.52
CA CYS A 252 -7.74 -6.79 24.02
C CYS A 252 -7.04 -7.75 24.97
N GLN A 253 -7.79 -8.36 25.89
CA GLN A 253 -7.29 -9.38 26.82
C GLN A 253 -6.69 -10.57 26.06
N ASP A 254 -7.40 -11.09 25.06
CA ASP A 254 -6.94 -12.20 24.22
C ASP A 254 -5.66 -11.84 23.46
N ALA A 255 -5.59 -10.64 22.87
CA ALA A 255 -4.40 -10.16 22.18
C ALA A 255 -3.21 -9.99 23.13
N PHE A 256 -3.39 -9.37 24.30
CA PHE A 256 -2.32 -9.22 25.28
C PHE A 256 -1.86 -10.58 25.83
N GLY A 257 -2.79 -11.48 26.15
CA GLY A 257 -2.51 -12.85 26.61
C GLY A 257 -1.76 -13.67 25.56
N ALA A 258 -1.98 -13.40 24.27
CA ALA A 258 -1.23 -14.00 23.17
C ALA A 258 0.15 -13.36 22.90
N GLY A 259 0.50 -12.33 23.67
CA GLY A 259 1.82 -11.69 23.69
C GLY A 259 2.00 -10.58 22.66
N TRP A 260 0.91 -9.98 22.16
CA TRP A 260 0.99 -8.68 21.51
C TRP A 260 1.26 -7.60 22.56
N ASN A 261 2.18 -6.67 22.28
CA ASN A 261 2.46 -5.53 23.17
C ASN A 261 1.88 -4.21 22.65
N LEU A 262 1.37 -4.21 21.41
CA LEU A 262 0.85 -3.03 20.74
C LEU A 262 -0.52 -3.35 20.14
N ILE A 263 -1.54 -2.63 20.59
CA ILE A 263 -2.88 -2.59 19.98
C ILE A 263 -3.09 -1.21 19.35
N LYS A 264 -3.69 -1.16 18.17
CA LYS A 264 -4.08 0.07 17.47
C LYS A 264 -5.60 0.17 17.45
N PHE A 265 -6.13 1.31 17.88
CA PHE A 265 -7.53 1.67 17.76
C PHE A 265 -7.76 2.68 16.65
N TYR A 266 -8.86 2.50 15.92
CA TYR A 266 -9.35 3.44 14.91
C TYR A 266 -10.72 3.97 15.33
N PHE A 267 -10.81 5.28 15.47
CA PHE A 267 -12.02 6.01 15.80
C PHE A 267 -12.32 7.08 14.76
N MET A 268 -13.58 7.49 14.70
CA MET A 268 -14.02 8.68 13.99
C MET A 268 -14.54 9.70 15.00
N ILE A 269 -14.47 10.98 14.64
CA ILE A 269 -15.16 12.08 15.32
C ILE A 269 -16.10 12.78 14.33
N GLY A 270 -17.19 13.34 14.82
CA GLY A 270 -18.22 13.98 14.00
C GLY A 270 -19.26 13.02 13.45
N LEU A 271 -19.44 11.86 14.06
CA LEU A 271 -20.53 10.95 13.68
C LEU A 271 -21.90 11.57 14.00
N PRO A 272 -22.98 11.20 13.28
CA PRO A 272 -24.31 11.68 13.60
C PRO A 272 -24.69 11.41 15.06
N THR A 273 -25.30 12.42 15.72
CA THR A 273 -25.65 12.41 17.16
C THR A 273 -24.48 12.36 18.15
N GLU A 274 -23.22 12.52 17.71
CA GLU A 274 -22.06 12.53 18.60
C GLU A 274 -22.11 13.70 19.59
N THR A 275 -21.86 13.39 20.86
CA THR A 275 -21.69 14.35 21.95
C THR A 275 -20.24 14.37 22.44
N MET A 276 -19.89 15.37 23.25
CA MET A 276 -18.55 15.42 23.86
C MET A 276 -18.27 14.26 24.82
N GLU A 277 -19.30 13.65 25.41
CA GLU A 277 -19.16 12.43 26.21
C GLU A 277 -18.67 11.26 25.35
N ASP A 278 -19.10 11.16 24.08
CA ASP A 278 -18.61 10.12 23.18
C ASP A 278 -17.14 10.32 22.80
N VAL A 279 -16.74 11.58 22.64
CA VAL A 279 -15.34 11.95 22.39
C VAL A 279 -14.47 11.59 23.60
N ASP A 280 -14.93 11.87 24.81
CA ASP A 280 -14.23 11.45 26.03
C ASP A 280 -14.21 9.91 26.19
N GLY A 281 -15.29 9.24 25.77
CA GLY A 281 -15.39 7.79 25.73
C GLY A 281 -14.27 7.11 24.93
N ILE A 282 -13.70 7.78 23.91
CA ILE A 282 -12.52 7.28 23.18
C ILE A 282 -11.33 7.10 24.13
N VAL A 283 -11.08 8.08 25.00
CA VAL A 283 -9.97 8.06 25.96
C VAL A 283 -10.23 7.02 27.03
N GLU A 284 -11.45 6.97 27.56
CA GLU A 284 -11.84 5.97 28.56
C GLU A 284 -11.65 4.55 28.06
N LEU A 285 -12.12 4.26 26.83
CA LEU A 285 -12.02 2.94 26.22
C LEU A 285 -10.56 2.55 25.98
N ALA A 286 -9.72 3.48 25.52
CA ALA A 286 -8.28 3.25 25.41
C ALA A 286 -7.64 2.91 26.76
N VAL A 287 -7.97 3.68 27.80
CA VAL A 287 -7.43 3.47 29.16
C VAL A 287 -7.87 2.13 29.74
N ARG A 288 -9.15 1.76 29.59
CA ARG A 288 -9.68 0.45 30.02
C ARG A 288 -8.99 -0.68 29.26
N ALA A 289 -8.90 -0.60 27.93
CA ALA A 289 -8.22 -1.61 27.12
C ALA A 289 -6.77 -1.85 27.54
N ARG A 290 -6.03 -0.79 27.91
CA ARG A 290 -4.65 -0.95 28.38
C ARG A 290 -4.55 -1.69 29.71
N LYS A 291 -5.57 -1.60 30.58
CA LYS A 291 -5.58 -2.30 31.88
C LYS A 291 -5.70 -3.82 31.72
N GLU A 292 -6.18 -4.31 30.58
CA GLU A 292 -6.20 -5.75 30.25
C GLU A 292 -4.80 -6.34 30.07
N ALA A 293 -3.77 -5.50 29.92
CA ALA A 293 -2.41 -5.97 29.79
C ALA A 293 -1.73 -6.20 31.16
N GLN A 294 -1.15 -7.38 31.35
CA GLN A 294 -0.42 -7.74 32.58
C GLN A 294 1.01 -7.14 32.67
N GLY A 295 1.45 -6.32 31.69
CA GLY A 295 2.84 -5.89 31.57
C GLY A 295 3.03 -4.38 31.31
N LYS A 296 4.10 -3.79 31.87
CA LYS A 296 4.44 -2.35 31.72
C LYS A 296 4.77 -1.93 30.28
N ARG A 297 4.98 -2.87 29.36
CA ARG A 297 5.33 -2.64 27.94
C ARG A 297 4.13 -2.47 27.01
N ALA A 298 2.91 -2.61 27.51
CA ALA A 298 1.71 -2.46 26.70
C ALA A 298 1.52 -1.02 26.21
N GLN A 299 1.26 -0.91 24.90
CA GLN A 299 1.02 0.34 24.20
C GLN A 299 -0.30 0.28 23.44
N ILE A 300 -1.09 1.34 23.55
CA ILE A 300 -2.29 1.57 22.74
C ILE A 300 -2.03 2.75 21.80
N ASN A 301 -2.13 2.53 20.49
CA ASN A 301 -2.11 3.62 19.52
C ASN A 301 -3.55 3.98 19.14
N VAL A 302 -3.99 5.17 19.50
CA VAL A 302 -5.31 5.70 19.12
C VAL A 302 -5.16 6.49 17.83
N SER A 303 -5.87 6.11 16.78
CA SER A 303 -5.91 6.82 15.50
C SER A 303 -7.31 7.38 15.28
N VAL A 304 -7.43 8.67 15.01
CA VAL A 304 -8.73 9.36 14.88
C VAL A 304 -8.81 10.10 13.55
N ALA A 305 -9.95 10.00 12.87
CA ALA A 305 -10.24 10.78 11.67
C ALA A 305 -11.56 11.53 11.81
N THR A 306 -11.68 12.70 11.17
CA THR A 306 -12.97 13.37 11.02
C THR A 306 -13.86 12.51 10.11
N PHE A 307 -15.09 12.26 10.52
CA PHE A 307 -16.07 11.55 9.72
C PHE A 307 -16.41 12.37 8.47
N VAL A 308 -16.19 11.76 7.31
CA VAL A 308 -16.62 12.30 6.01
C VAL A 308 -17.82 11.49 5.55
N PRO A 309 -19.03 12.07 5.50
CA PRO A 309 -20.19 11.31 5.06
C PRO A 309 -20.07 10.98 3.57
N LYS A 310 -20.30 9.71 3.23
CA LYS A 310 -20.03 9.19 1.89
C LYS A 310 -21.33 8.96 1.09
N PRO A 311 -21.30 9.16 -0.23
CA PRO A 311 -22.37 8.75 -1.14
C PRO A 311 -22.76 7.29 -0.94
N HIS A 312 -24.04 6.97 -1.18
CA HIS A 312 -24.56 5.61 -1.10
C HIS A 312 -24.45 4.99 0.32
N THR A 313 -24.50 5.84 1.34
CA THR A 313 -24.57 5.41 2.74
C THR A 313 -25.80 5.98 3.42
N PRO A 314 -26.32 5.33 4.49
CA PRO A 314 -27.36 5.93 5.31
C PRO A 314 -27.01 7.33 5.81
N PHE A 315 -25.74 7.63 6.05
CA PHE A 315 -25.30 8.96 6.51
C PHE A 315 -24.99 9.96 5.39
N GLN A 316 -25.32 9.67 4.13
CA GLN A 316 -25.02 10.60 3.02
C GLN A 316 -25.69 11.98 3.17
N TRP A 317 -26.78 12.09 3.94
CA TRP A 317 -27.49 13.34 4.24
C TRP A 317 -26.96 14.10 5.46
N ALA A 318 -26.13 13.46 6.30
CA ALA A 318 -25.59 14.12 7.48
C ALA A 318 -24.63 15.25 7.10
N ALA A 319 -24.51 16.27 7.96
CA ALA A 319 -23.46 17.27 7.85
C ALA A 319 -22.09 16.66 8.19
N GLN A 320 -21.03 17.27 7.68
CA GLN A 320 -19.67 17.07 8.17
C GLN A 320 -19.31 18.17 9.18
N LEU A 321 -18.51 17.84 10.20
CA LEU A 321 -17.99 18.86 11.13
C LEU A 321 -17.23 19.96 10.38
N THR A 322 -17.34 21.18 10.89
CA THR A 322 -16.49 22.29 10.49
C THR A 322 -15.02 22.04 10.85
N LEU A 323 -14.12 22.85 10.30
CA LEU A 323 -12.69 22.78 10.61
C LEU A 323 -12.43 23.07 12.10
N GLU A 324 -13.13 24.04 12.65
CA GLU A 324 -13.06 24.49 14.02
C GLU A 324 -13.50 23.38 14.98
N GLU A 325 -14.67 22.78 14.73
CA GLU A 325 -15.21 21.67 15.53
C GLU A 325 -14.34 20.41 15.46
N SER A 326 -13.76 20.12 14.29
CA SER A 326 -12.83 19.01 14.12
C SER A 326 -11.55 19.22 14.95
N LYS A 327 -10.98 20.44 14.91
CA LYS A 327 -9.81 20.80 15.70
C LYS A 327 -10.10 20.75 17.19
N GLU A 328 -11.24 21.29 17.63
CA GLU A 328 -11.65 21.28 19.03
C GLU A 328 -11.65 19.87 19.61
N ARG A 329 -12.29 18.92 18.92
CA ARG A 329 -12.35 17.51 19.35
C ARG A 329 -10.97 16.84 19.35
N ILE A 330 -10.16 17.09 18.32
CA ILE A 330 -8.80 16.55 18.25
C ILE A 330 -7.91 17.11 19.38
N ASP A 331 -7.99 18.41 19.64
CA ASP A 331 -7.21 19.06 20.69
C ASP A 331 -7.65 18.61 22.08
N ARG A 332 -8.95 18.37 22.28
CA ARG A 332 -9.44 17.70 23.49
C ARG A 332 -8.76 16.34 23.67
N LEU A 333 -8.75 15.48 22.66
CA LEU A 333 -8.09 14.16 22.75
C LEU A 333 -6.58 14.27 22.99
N LYS A 334 -5.90 15.25 22.40
CA LYS A 334 -4.48 15.52 22.69
C LYS A 334 -4.23 15.88 24.15
N ASN A 335 -5.16 16.63 24.75
CA ASN A 335 -5.06 17.11 26.12
C ASN A 335 -5.46 16.05 27.15
N THR A 336 -6.42 15.17 26.84
CA THR A 336 -6.97 14.20 27.77
C THR A 336 -6.32 12.82 27.68
N LEU A 337 -5.78 12.41 26.51
CA LEU A 337 -5.15 11.09 26.37
C LEU A 337 -3.81 11.03 27.15
N PRO A 338 -3.62 10.03 28.04
CA PRO A 338 -2.38 9.94 28.82
C PRO A 338 -1.15 9.73 27.94
N ARG A 339 -0.03 10.41 28.24
CA ARG A 339 1.21 10.27 27.43
C ARG A 339 1.89 8.90 27.57
N LYS A 340 1.82 8.28 28.75
CA LYS A 340 2.55 7.03 29.04
C LYS A 340 1.74 5.81 28.62
N GLY A 341 2.26 5.06 27.66
CA GLY A 341 1.62 3.84 27.17
C GLY A 341 0.54 4.07 26.11
N PHE A 342 0.37 5.32 25.66
CA PHE A 342 -0.53 5.66 24.57
C PHE A 342 0.16 6.52 23.53
N LYS A 343 -0.33 6.45 22.29
CA LYS A 343 0.08 7.34 21.20
C LYS A 343 -1.15 7.75 20.41
N LEU A 344 -1.42 9.05 20.36
CA LEU A 344 -2.44 9.60 19.46
C LEU A 344 -1.86 9.81 18.07
N LYS A 345 -2.63 9.47 17.05
CA LYS A 345 -2.47 9.87 15.67
C LYS A 345 -3.81 10.44 15.20
N TRP A 346 -3.79 11.46 14.36
CA TRP A 346 -4.99 12.02 13.78
C TRP A 346 -4.79 12.29 12.28
N HIS A 347 -5.87 12.23 11.53
CA HIS A 347 -5.91 12.74 10.16
C HIS A 347 -5.97 14.27 10.19
N ASP A 348 -5.34 14.93 9.23
CA ASP A 348 -5.33 16.39 9.16
C ASP A 348 -6.75 16.92 8.86
N PRO A 349 -7.37 17.74 9.74
CA PRO A 349 -8.69 18.31 9.51
C PRO A 349 -8.81 19.07 8.20
N TYR A 350 -7.74 19.73 7.76
CA TYR A 350 -7.76 20.49 6.50
C TYR A 350 -7.84 19.56 5.27
N GLN A 351 -7.22 18.38 5.35
CA GLN A 351 -7.37 17.35 4.32
C GLN A 351 -8.78 16.72 4.39
N SER A 352 -9.30 16.42 5.59
CA SER A 352 -10.68 15.91 5.76
C SER A 352 -11.73 16.85 5.19
N TYR A 353 -11.52 18.16 5.31
CA TYR A 353 -12.39 19.18 4.74
C TYR A 353 -12.51 19.05 3.23
N LEU A 354 -11.37 19.02 2.53
CA LEU A 354 -11.36 18.89 1.07
C LEU A 354 -11.84 17.49 0.61
N GLU A 355 -11.55 16.45 1.40
CA GLU A 355 -12.11 15.12 1.18
C GLU A 355 -13.64 15.14 1.25
N GLY A 356 -14.21 15.88 2.20
CA GLY A 356 -15.65 16.09 2.34
C GLY A 356 -16.27 16.75 1.11
N VAL A 357 -15.65 17.84 0.65
CA VAL A 357 -16.05 18.57 -0.55
C VAL A 357 -16.11 17.64 -1.77
N PHE A 358 -15.01 16.94 -2.08
CA PHE A 358 -14.97 16.06 -3.25
C PHE A 358 -15.79 14.78 -3.09
N SER A 359 -15.90 14.23 -1.87
CA SER A 359 -16.72 13.03 -1.64
C SER A 359 -18.20 13.29 -1.87
N ARG A 360 -18.67 14.52 -1.63
CA ARG A 360 -20.09 14.91 -1.67
C ARG A 360 -20.41 15.84 -2.84
N GLY A 361 -19.44 16.10 -3.71
CA GLY A 361 -19.51 17.12 -4.75
C GLY A 361 -20.29 16.71 -5.99
N ASP A 362 -20.53 17.70 -6.84
CA ASP A 362 -21.16 17.58 -8.15
C ASP A 362 -20.20 18.00 -9.28
N ARG A 363 -20.71 18.05 -10.52
CA ARG A 363 -19.93 18.36 -11.72
C ARG A 363 -19.11 19.64 -11.64
N LYS A 364 -19.58 20.67 -10.92
CA LYS A 364 -18.85 21.95 -10.81
C LYS A 364 -17.45 21.81 -10.20
N LEU A 365 -17.20 20.73 -9.46
CA LEU A 365 -15.88 20.50 -8.89
C LEU A 365 -14.82 20.11 -9.92
N SER A 366 -15.20 19.74 -11.16
CA SER A 366 -14.24 19.54 -12.24
C SER A 366 -13.48 20.84 -12.53
N VAL A 367 -14.22 21.96 -12.62
CA VAL A 367 -13.69 23.31 -12.82
C VAL A 367 -12.80 23.73 -11.65
N LEU A 368 -13.22 23.42 -10.41
CA LEU A 368 -12.38 23.67 -9.22
C LEU A 368 -11.05 22.92 -9.30
N LEU A 369 -11.10 21.62 -9.62
CA LEU A 369 -9.93 20.76 -9.70
C LEU A 369 -8.94 21.27 -10.76
N GLU A 370 -9.44 21.60 -11.95
CA GLU A 370 -8.61 22.19 -13.01
C GLU A 370 -8.02 23.54 -12.59
N THR A 371 -8.82 24.41 -11.98
CA THR A 371 -8.38 25.74 -11.53
C THR A 371 -7.28 25.64 -10.47
N ALA A 372 -7.46 24.77 -9.47
CA ALA A 372 -6.46 24.52 -8.43
C ALA A 372 -5.17 23.94 -9.03
N TRP A 373 -5.29 22.99 -9.97
CA TRP A 373 -4.15 22.43 -10.70
C TRP A 373 -3.41 23.51 -11.50
N ARG A 374 -4.11 24.39 -12.22
CA ARG A 374 -3.47 25.52 -12.93
C ARG A 374 -2.77 26.49 -11.97
N ALA A 375 -3.30 26.66 -10.76
CA ALA A 375 -2.69 27.45 -9.68
C ALA A 375 -1.53 26.74 -8.95
N GLY A 376 -1.10 25.56 -9.42
CA GLY A 376 0.06 24.84 -8.91
C GLY A 376 -0.23 23.79 -7.82
N ALA A 377 -1.49 23.37 -7.64
CA ALA A 377 -1.84 22.25 -6.75
C ALA A 377 -1.21 20.94 -7.26
N ARG A 378 -0.26 20.37 -6.51
CA ARG A 378 0.51 19.18 -6.89
C ARG A 378 0.85 18.42 -5.61
N LEU A 379 0.73 17.09 -5.67
CA LEU A 379 1.09 16.19 -4.55
C LEU A 379 0.34 16.49 -3.24
N ASP A 380 -0.86 17.07 -3.31
CA ASP A 380 -1.67 17.49 -2.16
C ASP A 380 -2.09 16.33 -1.21
N GLY A 381 -1.90 15.07 -1.64
CA GLY A 381 -2.02 13.90 -0.77
C GLY A 381 -0.90 13.79 0.29
N TRP A 382 0.18 14.54 0.15
CA TRP A 382 1.28 14.61 1.13
C TRP A 382 1.16 15.92 1.91
N SER A 383 1.08 15.82 3.24
CA SER A 383 0.77 16.95 4.11
C SER A 383 1.76 18.12 3.98
N GLU A 384 3.02 17.85 3.60
CA GLU A 384 4.05 18.87 3.35
C GLU A 384 3.84 19.69 2.06
N HIS A 385 3.03 19.19 1.12
CA HIS A 385 2.70 19.86 -0.14
C HIS A 385 1.28 20.44 -0.15
N PHE A 386 0.42 19.93 0.73
CA PHE A 386 -0.97 20.34 0.84
C PHE A 386 -1.11 21.82 1.21
N ASN A 387 -1.91 22.56 0.44
CA ASN A 387 -2.19 23.98 0.70
C ASN A 387 -3.66 24.32 0.50
N LEU A 388 -4.45 24.30 1.58
CA LEU A 388 -5.88 24.60 1.53
C LEU A 388 -6.19 26.02 0.99
N THR A 389 -5.37 27.02 1.32
CA THR A 389 -5.57 28.39 0.83
C THR A 389 -5.53 28.47 -0.70
N ARG A 390 -4.73 27.63 -1.36
CA ARG A 390 -4.74 27.51 -2.83
C ARG A 390 -6.10 27.03 -3.34
N TRP A 391 -6.69 26.03 -2.70
CA TRP A 391 -7.99 25.49 -3.05
C TRP A 391 -9.13 26.49 -2.80
N GLN A 392 -9.08 27.22 -1.69
CA GLN A 392 -10.06 28.27 -1.38
C GLN A 392 -10.03 29.39 -2.42
N LYS A 393 -8.84 29.87 -2.80
CA LYS A 393 -8.70 30.86 -3.90
C LYS A 393 -9.19 30.32 -5.24
N ALA A 394 -8.93 29.04 -5.53
CA ALA A 394 -9.45 28.41 -6.73
C ALA A 394 -11.00 28.34 -6.72
N ALA A 395 -11.60 28.08 -5.55
CA ALA A 395 -13.04 28.08 -5.36
C ALA A 395 -13.65 29.48 -5.52
N GLU A 396 -13.03 30.52 -4.96
CA GLU A 396 -13.41 31.92 -5.17
C GLU A 396 -13.44 32.27 -6.66
N ASN A 397 -12.37 31.92 -7.40
CA ASN A 397 -12.28 32.14 -8.83
C ASN A 397 -13.36 31.36 -9.62
N ALA A 398 -13.69 30.15 -9.17
CA ALA A 398 -14.76 29.33 -9.72
C ALA A 398 -16.17 29.75 -9.23
N LYS A 399 -16.27 30.75 -8.34
CA LYS A 399 -17.51 31.19 -7.68
C LYS A 399 -18.24 30.05 -6.96
N LEU A 400 -17.48 29.22 -6.25
CA LEU A 400 -17.97 28.09 -5.46
C LEU A 400 -17.75 28.35 -3.99
N ASP A 401 -18.80 28.13 -3.19
CA ASP A 401 -18.67 27.99 -1.75
C ASP A 401 -18.36 26.52 -1.44
N LEU A 402 -17.22 26.25 -0.80
CA LEU A 402 -16.84 24.88 -0.45
C LEU A 402 -17.65 24.34 0.73
N ASP A 403 -18.08 25.20 1.65
CA ASP A 403 -18.85 24.79 2.83
C ASP A 403 -20.26 24.32 2.46
N TRP A 404 -20.79 24.80 1.32
CA TRP A 404 -22.02 24.30 0.72
C TRP A 404 -22.04 22.78 0.54
N TYR A 405 -20.90 22.14 0.26
CA TYR A 405 -20.87 20.68 0.09
C TYR A 405 -20.87 19.92 1.42
N LEU A 406 -20.57 20.58 2.54
CA LEU A 406 -20.39 19.97 3.86
C LEU A 406 -21.66 20.03 4.74
N ARG A 407 -22.64 20.87 4.38
CA ARG A 407 -23.91 21.02 5.09
C ARG A 407 -24.71 19.71 5.16
N ALA A 408 -25.65 19.64 6.11
CA ALA A 408 -26.70 18.63 6.06
C ALA A 408 -27.58 18.81 4.80
N ARG A 409 -28.06 17.69 4.26
CA ARG A 409 -28.93 17.63 3.09
C ARG A 409 -30.31 17.12 3.48
N ASP A 410 -31.35 17.61 2.81
CA ASP A 410 -32.70 17.10 3.03
C ASP A 410 -32.85 15.69 2.43
N MET A 411 -33.75 14.89 3.00
CA MET A 411 -33.90 13.48 2.63
C MET A 411 -34.45 13.28 1.21
N ASP A 412 -35.13 14.28 0.68
CA ASP A 412 -35.70 14.38 -0.67
C ASP A 412 -34.84 15.23 -1.62
N GLU A 413 -33.76 15.85 -1.13
CA GLU A 413 -32.81 16.61 -1.96
C GLU A 413 -32.24 15.75 -3.09
N LEU A 414 -32.11 16.33 -4.29
CA LEU A 414 -31.42 15.70 -5.41
C LEU A 414 -29.92 15.61 -5.11
N LEU A 415 -29.39 14.39 -5.13
CA LEU A 415 -27.99 14.12 -4.90
C LEU A 415 -27.24 13.98 -6.24
N PRO A 416 -25.97 14.41 -6.33
CA PRO A 416 -25.20 14.33 -7.57
C PRO A 416 -25.11 12.92 -8.16
N TRP A 417 -25.19 11.90 -7.31
CA TRP A 417 -25.10 10.49 -7.69
C TRP A 417 -26.45 9.77 -7.79
N ASP A 418 -27.59 10.46 -7.74
CA ASP A 418 -28.92 9.79 -7.77
C ASP A 418 -29.19 9.02 -9.08
N HIS A 419 -28.65 9.51 -10.20
CA HIS A 419 -28.72 8.83 -11.50
C HIS A 419 -27.77 7.61 -11.60
N LEU A 420 -26.93 7.37 -10.59
CA LEU A 420 -25.93 6.30 -10.55
C LEU A 420 -26.27 5.30 -9.44
N HIS A 421 -26.87 4.18 -9.80
CA HIS A 421 -27.39 3.24 -8.81
C HIS A 421 -26.32 2.26 -8.33
N CYS A 422 -26.01 2.31 -7.03
CA CYS A 422 -25.13 1.33 -6.39
C CYS A 422 -25.81 -0.02 -6.09
N GLY A 423 -27.06 -0.23 -6.50
CA GLY A 423 -27.82 -1.45 -6.25
C GLY A 423 -28.48 -1.54 -4.87
N VAL A 424 -28.36 -0.50 -4.04
CA VAL A 424 -29.09 -0.38 -2.77
C VAL A 424 -30.11 0.73 -2.86
N ASP A 425 -31.37 0.43 -2.50
CA ASP A 425 -32.47 1.37 -2.65
C ASP A 425 -32.32 2.59 -1.72
N ARG A 426 -32.66 3.78 -2.23
CA ARG A 426 -32.70 5.02 -1.44
C ARG A 426 -33.58 4.89 -0.20
N SER A 427 -34.73 4.22 -0.32
CA SER A 427 -35.67 3.99 0.78
C SER A 427 -35.07 3.11 1.89
N TYR A 428 -34.19 2.16 1.55
CA TYR A 428 -33.45 1.37 2.54
C TYR A 428 -32.45 2.25 3.29
N LEU A 429 -31.72 3.12 2.58
CA LEU A 429 -30.76 4.04 3.20
C LEU A 429 -31.45 5.04 4.15
N GLN A 430 -32.62 5.57 3.78
CA GLN A 430 -33.43 6.44 4.62
C GLN A 430 -33.90 5.73 5.89
N LYS A 431 -34.45 4.51 5.77
CA LYS A 431 -34.85 3.69 6.92
C LYS A 431 -33.69 3.39 7.86
N GLU A 432 -32.50 3.13 7.32
CA GLU A 432 -31.31 2.93 8.16
C GLU A 432 -30.85 4.23 8.84
N TYR A 433 -31.02 5.39 8.22
CA TYR A 433 -30.79 6.67 8.88
C TYR A 433 -31.77 6.87 10.06
N GLU A 434 -33.06 6.62 9.87
CA GLU A 434 -34.07 6.72 10.93
C GLU A 434 -33.76 5.77 12.11
N LYS A 435 -33.43 4.51 11.81
CA LYS A 435 -32.99 3.54 12.83
C LYS A 435 -31.75 4.00 13.59
N SER A 436 -30.86 4.77 12.96
CA SER A 436 -29.68 5.31 13.63
C SER A 436 -30.05 6.27 14.76
N LEU A 437 -31.06 7.13 14.52
CA LEU A 437 -31.57 8.08 15.51
C LEU A 437 -32.25 7.35 16.67
N GLN A 438 -32.88 6.20 16.38
CA GLN A 438 -33.55 5.34 17.35
C GLN A 438 -32.61 4.30 17.99
N GLN A 439 -31.32 4.28 17.65
CA GLN A 439 -30.34 3.28 18.12
C GLN A 439 -30.78 1.82 17.83
N THR A 440 -31.59 1.61 16.80
CA THR A 440 -32.11 0.29 16.46
C THR A 440 -31.08 -0.50 15.68
N TYR A 441 -30.76 -1.71 16.15
CA TYR A 441 -29.80 -2.60 15.49
C TYR A 441 -30.41 -3.23 14.22
N THR A 442 -29.62 -3.25 13.14
CA THR A 442 -29.95 -3.98 11.91
C THR A 442 -29.05 -5.21 11.81
N PRO A 443 -29.61 -6.44 11.86
CA PRO A 443 -28.83 -7.66 11.89
C PRO A 443 -28.18 -7.98 10.54
N ASP A 444 -27.08 -8.74 10.59
CA ASP A 444 -26.31 -9.15 9.43
C ASP A 444 -27.07 -10.15 8.55
N CYS A 445 -27.31 -9.79 7.28
CA CYS A 445 -28.02 -10.66 6.33
C CYS A 445 -27.23 -11.90 5.88
N ARG A 446 -25.98 -12.08 6.32
CA ARG A 446 -25.20 -13.32 6.09
C ARG A 446 -25.73 -14.49 6.92
N ASN A 447 -26.04 -14.23 8.20
CA ASN A 447 -26.44 -15.25 9.16
C ASN A 447 -27.91 -15.11 9.61
N HIS A 448 -28.54 -13.98 9.27
CA HIS A 448 -29.94 -13.70 9.58
C HIS A 448 -30.74 -13.51 8.29
N LYS A 449 -32.06 -13.26 8.44
CA LYS A 449 -32.95 -13.01 7.30
C LYS A 449 -32.48 -11.80 6.48
N CYS A 450 -32.79 -11.82 5.18
CA CYS A 450 -32.53 -10.70 4.27
C CYS A 450 -33.15 -9.40 4.82
N GLN A 451 -32.40 -8.30 4.75
CA GLN A 451 -32.83 -6.97 5.19
C GLN A 451 -33.50 -6.14 4.07
N GLN A 452 -33.78 -6.75 2.92
CA GLN A 452 -34.51 -6.16 1.79
C GLN A 452 -33.92 -4.82 1.30
N CYS A 453 -32.61 -4.78 1.06
CA CYS A 453 -31.93 -3.56 0.57
C CYS A 453 -32.10 -3.29 -0.93
N GLY A 454 -32.94 -4.05 -1.65
CA GLY A 454 -33.17 -3.91 -3.10
C GLY A 454 -32.26 -4.76 -4.00
N LEU A 455 -31.07 -5.14 -3.51
CA LEU A 455 -30.04 -5.72 -4.39
C LEU A 455 -30.27 -7.17 -4.86
N CYS A 456 -30.58 -8.08 -3.94
CA CYS A 456 -30.57 -9.53 -4.24
C CYS A 456 -31.94 -9.98 -4.78
N ASP A 457 -31.96 -10.60 -5.95
CA ASP A 457 -33.14 -11.25 -6.52
C ASP A 457 -33.29 -12.73 -6.08
N PHE A 458 -32.26 -13.28 -5.45
CA PHE A 458 -32.13 -14.69 -5.04
C PHE A 458 -32.27 -15.72 -6.16
N LYS A 459 -32.26 -15.27 -7.42
CA LYS A 459 -32.25 -16.10 -8.64
C LYS A 459 -30.87 -16.08 -9.27
N THR A 460 -30.38 -14.88 -9.60
CA THR A 460 -29.09 -14.64 -10.23
C THR A 460 -28.08 -14.03 -9.26
N LEU A 461 -28.53 -13.19 -8.34
CA LEU A 461 -27.70 -12.47 -7.39
C LEU A 461 -28.13 -12.76 -5.94
N LYS A 462 -27.20 -13.36 -5.19
CA LYS A 462 -27.36 -13.68 -3.76
C LYS A 462 -26.00 -13.73 -3.06
N PRO A 463 -25.95 -13.62 -1.72
CA PRO A 463 -24.75 -13.93 -0.98
C PRO A 463 -24.20 -15.32 -1.32
N LYS A 464 -22.91 -15.39 -1.65
CA LYS A 464 -22.19 -16.64 -1.89
C LYS A 464 -21.13 -16.80 -0.80
N VAL A 465 -21.38 -17.74 0.11
CA VAL A 465 -20.47 -18.09 1.21
C VAL A 465 -20.10 -19.55 1.12
N ASN A 466 -18.89 -19.90 1.52
CA ASN A 466 -18.49 -21.30 1.60
C ASN A 466 -19.23 -21.99 2.76
N PRO A 467 -19.54 -23.30 2.63
CA PRO A 467 -20.02 -24.07 3.77
C PRO A 467 -18.92 -24.09 4.85
N PRO A 468 -19.25 -23.85 6.13
CA PRO A 468 -18.25 -23.92 7.19
C PRO A 468 -17.64 -25.33 7.22
N GLU A 469 -16.30 -25.41 7.20
CA GLU A 469 -15.61 -26.69 7.29
C GLU A 469 -15.94 -27.35 8.64
N THR A 470 -16.49 -28.56 8.63
CA THR A 470 -16.49 -29.46 9.79
C THR A 470 -15.06 -29.97 9.96
N SER A 471 -14.17 -29.20 10.58
CA SER A 471 -12.79 -29.65 10.75
C SER A 471 -12.76 -30.91 11.62
N ARG A 472 -12.50 -32.07 11.01
CA ARG A 472 -11.91 -33.20 11.75
C ARG A 472 -10.51 -32.73 12.13
N HIS A 473 -10.33 -32.42 13.41
CA HIS A 473 -9.07 -31.94 13.94
C HIS A 473 -7.92 -32.86 13.53
N SER A 474 -7.06 -32.41 12.61
CA SER A 474 -5.66 -32.82 12.72
C SER A 474 -5.12 -32.02 13.90
N PRO A 475 -4.60 -32.67 14.95
CA PRO A 475 -3.94 -31.93 16.02
C PRO A 475 -2.90 -31.05 15.34
N ALA A 476 -2.94 -29.74 15.60
CA ALA A 476 -1.94 -28.81 15.10
C ALA A 476 -0.59 -29.50 15.26
N LEU A 477 0.12 -29.74 14.14
CA LEU A 477 1.46 -30.31 14.17
C LEU A 477 2.16 -29.58 15.29
N LYS A 478 2.47 -30.30 16.40
CA LYS A 478 3.11 -29.70 17.58
C LYS A 478 4.20 -28.86 16.99
N SER A 479 4.11 -27.53 17.17
CA SER A 479 5.05 -26.60 16.56
C SER A 479 6.40 -27.25 16.71
N SER A 480 7.04 -27.70 15.62
CA SER A 480 8.35 -28.32 15.72
C SER A 480 9.11 -27.30 16.54
N ASN A 481 9.45 -27.66 17.77
CA ASN A 481 9.84 -26.64 18.73
C ASN A 481 10.99 -25.91 18.04
N ARG A 482 11.12 -24.60 18.24
CA ARG A 482 12.41 -23.94 17.93
C ARG A 482 13.61 -24.69 18.54
N LYS A 483 13.36 -25.63 19.47
CA LYS A 483 14.30 -26.61 20.03
C LYS A 483 14.62 -27.81 19.12
N ASP A 484 13.76 -28.32 18.24
CA ASP A 484 14.14 -29.41 17.30
C ASP A 484 15.11 -28.89 16.23
N ASN A 485 15.04 -27.60 15.92
CA ASN A 485 16.03 -26.91 15.09
C ASN A 485 17.33 -26.55 15.85
N LYS A 486 17.45 -26.82 17.16
CA LYS A 486 18.71 -26.64 17.91
C LYS A 486 19.64 -27.84 17.79
N GLN A 487 19.17 -28.98 17.29
CA GLN A 487 19.91 -30.25 17.32
C GLN A 487 20.47 -30.72 15.98
N GLN A 488 20.26 -29.98 14.89
CA GLN A 488 21.20 -30.03 13.79
C GLN A 488 22.30 -29.02 14.07
N GLU A 489 23.48 -29.50 14.44
CA GLU A 489 24.74 -28.85 14.07
C GLU A 489 24.72 -28.71 12.53
N ARG A 490 24.02 -27.69 12.01
CA ARG A 490 23.86 -27.51 10.58
C ARG A 490 25.22 -27.16 10.02
N THR A 491 25.83 -28.10 9.31
CA THR A 491 26.97 -27.85 8.44
C THR A 491 26.60 -26.66 7.56
N VAL A 492 27.35 -25.57 7.68
CA VAL A 492 27.12 -24.34 6.91
C VAL A 492 28.01 -24.39 5.68
N PHE A 493 27.40 -24.31 4.51
CA PHE A 493 28.15 -24.19 3.25
C PHE A 493 28.02 -22.76 2.74
N SER A 494 29.12 -22.02 2.75
CA SER A 494 29.15 -20.63 2.30
C SER A 494 29.62 -20.55 0.86
N TYR A 495 28.88 -19.79 0.04
CA TYR A 495 29.18 -19.54 -1.37
C TYR A 495 29.22 -18.05 -1.65
N ARG A 496 30.19 -17.60 -2.45
CA ARG A 496 30.24 -16.27 -3.03
C ARG A 496 29.59 -16.29 -4.41
N VAL A 497 28.69 -15.35 -4.64
CA VAL A 497 28.01 -15.13 -5.91
C VAL A 497 28.49 -13.82 -6.48
N HIS A 498 29.16 -13.86 -7.63
CA HIS A 498 29.59 -12.67 -8.37
C HIS A 498 28.51 -12.24 -9.36
N TYR A 499 28.26 -10.93 -9.44
CA TYR A 499 27.26 -10.39 -10.34
C TYR A 499 27.61 -8.97 -10.83
N SER A 500 27.11 -8.64 -12.01
CA SER A 500 27.12 -7.28 -12.56
C SER A 500 25.74 -6.63 -12.43
N ARG A 501 25.73 -5.31 -12.29
CA ARG A 501 24.55 -4.44 -12.28
C ARG A 501 24.80 -3.25 -13.19
N THR A 502 24.18 -3.24 -14.36
CA THR A 502 24.40 -2.24 -15.41
C THR A 502 23.07 -1.63 -15.85
N GLY A 503 23.06 -0.63 -16.73
CA GLY A 503 21.81 -0.04 -17.22
C GLY A 503 20.96 0.55 -16.10
N ASP A 504 19.66 0.25 -16.11
CA ASP A 504 18.69 0.79 -15.15
C ASP A 504 18.89 0.28 -13.72
N ALA A 505 19.72 -0.76 -13.51
CA ALA A 505 20.11 -1.24 -12.18
C ALA A 505 20.72 -0.13 -11.32
N ARG A 506 21.32 0.89 -11.94
CA ARG A 506 21.92 2.04 -11.26
C ARG A 506 20.90 2.86 -10.45
N PHE A 507 19.62 2.78 -10.78
CA PHE A 507 18.56 3.46 -10.03
C PHE A 507 18.07 2.68 -8.81
N LEU A 508 18.54 1.44 -8.62
CA LEU A 508 18.20 0.62 -7.47
C LEU A 508 19.18 0.88 -6.33
N GLY A 509 18.62 1.30 -5.19
CA GLY A 509 19.38 1.41 -3.94
C GLY A 509 19.80 0.04 -3.40
N HIS A 510 20.60 0.07 -2.34
CA HIS A 510 21.10 -1.16 -1.72
C HIS A 510 19.97 -2.04 -1.15
N LEU A 511 18.94 -1.43 -0.57
CA LEU A 511 17.81 -2.15 0.02
C LEU A 511 16.98 -2.85 -1.06
N GLU A 512 16.77 -2.18 -2.19
CA GLU A 512 16.04 -2.73 -3.35
C GLU A 512 16.76 -3.94 -3.92
N VAL A 513 18.09 -3.86 -4.09
CA VAL A 513 18.85 -5.03 -4.58
C VAL A 513 18.88 -6.17 -3.57
N LEU A 514 18.98 -5.86 -2.27
CA LEU A 514 18.89 -6.89 -1.23
C LEU A 514 17.55 -7.65 -1.33
N GLN A 515 16.43 -6.92 -1.42
CA GLN A 515 15.11 -7.54 -1.55
C GLN A 515 14.97 -8.34 -2.85
N LEU A 516 15.43 -7.80 -3.98
CA LEU A 516 15.44 -8.50 -5.26
C LEU A 516 16.21 -9.82 -5.19
N ILE A 517 17.42 -9.80 -4.63
CA ILE A 517 18.24 -11.01 -4.48
C ILE A 517 17.55 -12.02 -3.57
N PHE A 518 16.90 -11.60 -2.49
CA PHE A 518 16.16 -12.54 -1.62
C PHE A 518 15.05 -13.24 -2.39
N ARG A 519 14.27 -12.52 -3.20
CA ARG A 519 13.23 -13.11 -4.05
C ARG A 519 13.80 -14.06 -5.08
N VAL A 520 14.90 -13.68 -5.72
CA VAL A 520 15.59 -14.52 -6.71
C VAL A 520 16.09 -15.82 -6.10
N LEU A 521 16.70 -15.76 -4.91
CA LEU A 521 17.17 -16.95 -4.21
C LEU A 521 16.00 -17.87 -3.81
N GLN A 522 14.87 -17.29 -3.37
CA GLN A 522 13.65 -18.03 -3.05
C GLN A 522 13.05 -18.70 -4.31
N ARG A 523 12.89 -17.94 -5.41
CA ARG A 523 12.37 -18.44 -6.70
C ARG A 523 13.25 -19.52 -7.33
N ALA A 524 14.56 -19.45 -7.10
CA ALA A 524 15.51 -20.47 -7.53
C ALA A 524 15.43 -21.77 -6.71
N GLY A 525 14.65 -21.79 -5.61
CA GLY A 525 14.46 -22.96 -4.75
C GLY A 525 15.73 -23.40 -4.03
N LEU A 526 16.61 -22.45 -3.69
CA LEU A 526 17.86 -22.76 -3.00
C LEU A 526 17.62 -23.08 -1.52
N PRO A 527 18.36 -24.04 -0.92
CA PRO A 527 18.20 -24.43 0.48
C PRO A 527 18.87 -23.42 1.43
N LEU A 528 18.32 -22.20 1.48
CA LEU A 528 18.87 -21.07 2.23
C LEU A 528 18.80 -21.30 3.75
N LEU A 529 19.84 -20.88 4.46
CA LEU A 529 19.78 -20.69 5.90
C LEU A 529 19.21 -19.32 6.24
N PHE A 530 18.48 -19.22 7.35
CA PHE A 530 17.84 -17.98 7.79
C PHE A 530 18.41 -17.48 9.12
N SER A 531 18.34 -16.16 9.33
CA SER A 531 18.75 -15.50 10.56
C SER A 531 17.86 -15.88 11.75
N GLN A 532 18.40 -15.79 12.96
CA GLN A 532 17.64 -16.02 14.19
C GLN A 532 17.00 -14.72 14.65
N GLY A 533 15.68 -14.71 14.88
CA GLY A 533 14.98 -13.50 15.33
C GLY A 533 13.47 -13.53 15.15
N TYR A 534 12.84 -12.36 15.28
CA TYR A 534 11.40 -12.15 15.07
C TYR A 534 11.02 -12.04 13.58
N ASN A 535 11.97 -11.63 12.73
CA ASN A 535 11.83 -11.50 11.28
C ASN A 535 13.01 -12.23 10.63
N PRO A 536 12.95 -13.57 10.48
CA PRO A 536 14.01 -14.34 9.86
C PRO A 536 14.20 -13.90 8.41
N SER A 537 15.45 -13.72 8.00
CA SER A 537 15.85 -13.33 6.65
C SER A 537 16.91 -14.31 6.14
N PRO A 538 17.03 -14.52 4.82
CA PRO A 538 18.14 -15.29 4.27
C PRO A 538 19.50 -14.81 4.81
N ARG A 539 20.38 -15.74 5.16
CA ARG A 539 21.75 -15.47 5.62
C ARG A 539 22.63 -15.10 4.42
N VAL A 540 22.48 -13.85 4.00
CA VAL A 540 23.23 -13.26 2.90
C VAL A 540 23.99 -12.04 3.40
N SER A 541 25.26 -11.92 3.01
CA SER A 541 26.12 -10.78 3.28
C SER A 541 26.57 -10.16 1.97
N PHE A 542 26.29 -8.89 1.74
CA PHE A 542 26.68 -8.20 0.51
C PHE A 542 28.08 -7.61 0.60
N SER A 543 28.71 -7.40 -0.56
CA SER A 543 29.81 -6.45 -0.69
C SER A 543 29.38 -5.03 -0.29
N GLN A 544 30.34 -4.10 -0.30
CA GLN A 544 30.05 -2.69 -0.03
C GLN A 544 28.89 -2.18 -0.89
N ALA A 545 27.97 -1.45 -0.26
CA ALA A 545 26.82 -0.88 -0.94
C ALA A 545 27.26 0.10 -2.05
N LEU A 546 26.80 -0.17 -3.27
CA LEU A 546 27.00 0.72 -4.40
C LEU A 546 26.06 1.95 -4.29
N PRO A 547 26.55 3.18 -4.50
CA PRO A 547 25.70 4.37 -4.53
C PRO A 547 24.68 4.34 -5.68
N VAL A 548 23.52 4.97 -5.46
CA VAL A 548 22.52 5.19 -6.53
C VAL A 548 23.13 6.07 -7.62
N GLY A 549 22.87 5.71 -8.88
CA GLY A 549 23.42 6.33 -10.08
C GLY A 549 24.68 5.65 -10.62
N VAL A 550 25.22 4.66 -9.91
CA VAL A 550 26.47 3.98 -10.28
C VAL A 550 26.18 2.54 -10.76
N GLU A 551 26.87 2.13 -11.82
CA GLU A 551 26.89 0.77 -12.35
C GLU A 551 28.10 -0.01 -11.83
N SER A 552 28.07 -1.34 -11.90
CA SER A 552 29.22 -2.16 -11.48
C SER A 552 29.26 -3.48 -12.22
N HIS A 553 30.48 -3.89 -12.61
CA HIS A 553 30.74 -5.22 -13.16
C HIS A 553 31.18 -6.25 -12.11
N VAL A 554 31.50 -5.80 -10.90
CA VAL A 554 32.25 -6.60 -9.91
C VAL A 554 31.61 -6.54 -8.52
N GLU A 555 30.30 -6.75 -8.45
CA GLU A 555 29.62 -6.94 -7.18
C GLU A 555 29.64 -8.40 -6.75
N TYR A 556 29.49 -8.63 -5.45
CA TYR A 556 29.30 -9.97 -4.94
C TYR A 556 28.42 -9.99 -3.69
N PHE A 557 27.87 -11.15 -3.39
CA PHE A 557 27.31 -11.44 -2.07
C PHE A 557 27.70 -12.86 -1.66
N ASP A 558 27.81 -13.08 -0.36
CA ASP A 558 28.06 -14.38 0.24
C ASP A 558 26.74 -14.92 0.81
N MET A 559 26.35 -16.14 0.44
CA MET A 559 25.15 -16.82 0.94
C MET A 559 25.49 -18.10 1.69
N ASP A 560 24.71 -18.41 2.72
CA ASP A 560 24.84 -19.64 3.50
C ASP A 560 23.72 -20.64 3.18
N LEU A 561 24.11 -21.88 2.84
CA LEU A 561 23.20 -22.97 2.48
C LEU A 561 23.24 -24.10 3.51
N ALA A 562 22.11 -24.81 3.62
CA ALA A 562 21.97 -25.99 4.47
C ALA A 562 22.53 -27.27 3.84
N VAL A 563 22.71 -27.28 2.52
CA VAL A 563 23.18 -28.41 1.71
C VAL A 563 24.21 -27.87 0.70
N PRO A 564 25.32 -28.58 0.43
CA PRO A 564 26.31 -28.13 -0.54
C PRO A 564 25.72 -28.13 -1.96
N LEU A 565 26.22 -27.23 -2.81
CA LEU A 565 25.90 -27.20 -4.22
C LEU A 565 26.70 -28.28 -4.96
N ASN A 566 26.00 -29.17 -5.66
CA ASN A 566 26.62 -30.20 -6.50
C ASN A 566 27.19 -29.61 -7.81
N LYS A 567 26.52 -28.59 -8.37
CA LYS A 567 26.88 -27.98 -9.66
C LYS A 567 26.66 -26.47 -9.62
N PRO A 568 27.67 -25.68 -9.24
CA PRO A 568 27.55 -24.22 -9.17
C PRO A 568 27.13 -23.56 -10.50
N ASP A 569 27.57 -24.08 -11.64
CA ASP A 569 27.18 -23.56 -12.96
C ASP A 569 25.68 -23.67 -13.25
N GLU A 570 25.02 -24.72 -12.76
CA GLU A 570 23.55 -24.84 -12.87
C GLU A 570 22.85 -23.79 -12.00
N VAL A 571 23.45 -23.41 -10.87
CA VAL A 571 22.93 -22.34 -10.00
C VAL A 571 23.07 -20.99 -10.69
N VAL A 572 24.20 -20.71 -11.35
CA VAL A 572 24.38 -19.49 -12.18
C VAL A 572 23.26 -19.38 -13.21
N LYS A 573 22.95 -20.46 -13.93
CA LYS A 573 21.86 -20.49 -14.92
C LYS A 573 20.49 -20.24 -14.27
N LYS A 574 20.19 -20.92 -13.16
CA LYS A 574 18.93 -20.76 -12.43
C LYS A 574 18.73 -19.33 -11.92
N LEU A 575 19.76 -18.72 -11.32
CA LEU A 575 19.67 -17.34 -10.82
C LEU A 575 19.43 -16.34 -11.95
N ASN A 576 20.15 -16.48 -13.07
CA ASN A 576 19.97 -15.59 -14.22
C ASN A 576 18.59 -15.71 -14.89
N GLN A 577 17.93 -16.87 -14.81
CA GLN A 577 16.53 -17.01 -15.28
C GLN A 577 15.52 -16.25 -14.43
N GLN A 578 15.86 -15.95 -13.16
CA GLN A 578 14.98 -15.23 -12.24
C GLN A 578 15.31 -13.73 -12.17
N LEU A 579 16.48 -13.31 -12.65
CA LEU A 579 16.96 -11.93 -12.59
C LEU A 579 16.45 -11.08 -13.77
N PRO A 580 16.23 -9.77 -13.57
CA PRO A 580 16.00 -8.85 -14.67
C PRO A 580 17.28 -8.70 -15.53
N GLY A 581 17.13 -8.40 -16.82
CA GLY A 581 18.25 -8.41 -17.78
C GLY A 581 19.41 -7.44 -17.49
N PHE A 582 19.23 -6.49 -16.59
CA PHE A 582 20.25 -5.52 -16.17
C PHE A 582 21.07 -5.97 -14.93
N ILE A 583 20.74 -7.11 -14.32
CA ILE A 583 21.55 -7.79 -13.30
C ILE A 583 21.91 -9.18 -13.81
N ARG A 584 23.18 -9.54 -13.75
CA ARG A 584 23.66 -10.83 -14.25
C ARG A 584 24.63 -11.46 -13.28
N VAL A 585 24.34 -12.68 -12.84
CA VAL A 585 25.27 -13.53 -12.08
C VAL A 585 26.29 -14.11 -13.05
N THR A 586 27.57 -13.97 -12.70
CA THR A 586 28.70 -14.43 -13.53
C THR A 586 29.35 -15.68 -12.98
N ASP A 587 29.39 -15.85 -11.65
CA ASP A 587 30.09 -16.96 -11.00
C ASP A 587 29.49 -17.28 -9.62
N VAL A 588 29.59 -18.55 -9.21
CA VAL A 588 29.24 -19.03 -7.87
C VAL A 588 30.33 -19.98 -7.39
N ALA A 589 31.02 -19.64 -6.32
CA ALA A 589 32.13 -20.44 -5.79
C ALA A 589 32.07 -20.61 -4.26
N PRO A 590 32.53 -21.74 -3.70
CA PRO A 590 32.63 -21.89 -2.24
C PRO A 590 33.61 -20.86 -1.67
N VAL A 591 33.29 -20.31 -0.48
CA VAL A 591 34.10 -19.26 0.15
C VAL A 591 34.25 -19.47 1.65
N VAL A 592 35.43 -19.13 2.19
CA VAL A 592 35.62 -18.96 3.63
C VAL A 592 35.47 -17.47 3.94
N LYS A 593 34.45 -17.12 4.73
CA LYS A 593 34.16 -15.72 5.09
C LYS A 593 35.34 -15.12 5.85
N LYS A 594 35.85 -13.98 5.37
CA LYS A 594 36.91 -13.20 6.02
C LYS A 594 36.34 -11.89 6.57
N SER A 595 37.03 -11.31 7.54
CA SER A 595 36.71 -9.96 8.03
C SER A 595 36.81 -8.95 6.89
N PRO A 596 35.93 -7.94 6.82
CA PRO A 596 36.02 -6.90 5.81
C PRO A 596 37.35 -6.14 5.93
N VAL A 597 37.95 -5.81 4.80
CA VAL A 597 39.20 -5.04 4.69
C VAL A 597 38.99 -3.81 3.81
N SER A 598 39.96 -2.90 3.80
CA SER A 598 39.93 -1.75 2.89
C SER A 598 39.95 -2.23 1.43
N CYS A 599 39.27 -1.50 0.56
CA CYS A 599 39.22 -1.82 -0.86
C CYS A 599 39.73 -0.67 -1.71
N LEU A 600 40.50 -0.96 -2.74
CA LEU A 600 40.77 -0.03 -3.83
C LEU A 600 39.80 -0.34 -4.98
N ILE A 601 39.04 0.66 -5.40
CA ILE A 601 37.99 0.52 -6.40
C ILE A 601 38.33 1.35 -7.63
N HIS A 602 38.34 0.71 -8.79
CA HIS A 602 38.55 1.37 -10.07
C HIS A 602 37.20 1.78 -10.68
N TYR A 603 37.05 3.07 -10.98
CA TYR A 603 35.87 3.63 -11.63
C TYR A 603 36.20 4.20 -13.00
N GLU A 604 35.28 4.01 -13.92
CA GLU A 604 35.21 4.66 -15.22
C GLU A 604 34.03 5.65 -15.22
N MET A 605 34.25 6.90 -15.62
CA MET A 605 33.21 7.93 -15.65
C MET A 605 33.18 8.62 -17.01
N ARG A 606 32.02 8.56 -17.67
CA ARG A 606 31.77 9.20 -18.96
C ARG A 606 30.83 10.38 -18.77
N PHE A 607 31.27 11.56 -19.20
CA PHE A 607 30.55 12.81 -19.00
C PHE A 607 29.44 13.01 -20.04
N PRO A 608 28.40 13.80 -19.72
CA PRO A 608 27.48 14.30 -20.74
C PRO A 608 28.14 15.38 -21.61
N ASP A 609 27.60 15.60 -22.81
CA ASP A 609 28.11 16.58 -23.79
C ASP A 609 28.22 18.02 -23.25
N SER A 610 27.47 18.36 -22.19
CA SER A 610 27.54 19.67 -21.55
C SER A 610 28.87 19.94 -20.83
N VAL A 611 29.60 18.89 -20.45
CA VAL A 611 30.87 19.01 -19.71
C VAL A 611 32.03 19.09 -20.69
N LYS A 612 32.73 20.23 -20.70
CA LYS A 612 33.86 20.46 -21.60
C LYS A 612 35.12 19.73 -21.13
N THR A 613 35.73 18.98 -22.03
CA THR A 613 37.02 18.27 -21.85
C THR A 613 38.13 19.14 -21.26
N ASP A 614 38.29 20.37 -21.73
CA ASP A 614 39.35 21.27 -21.25
C ASP A 614 39.11 21.77 -19.82
N TYR A 615 37.84 21.98 -19.44
CA TYR A 615 37.47 22.32 -18.08
C TYR A 615 37.83 21.19 -17.10
N VAL A 616 37.56 19.93 -17.49
CA VAL A 616 37.94 18.77 -16.67
C VAL A 616 39.45 18.69 -16.49
N LYS A 617 40.23 18.88 -17.57
CA LYS A 617 41.70 18.88 -17.50
C LYS A 617 42.24 19.97 -16.56
N GLU A 618 41.70 21.18 -16.64
CA GLU A 618 42.07 22.29 -15.74
C GLU A 618 41.84 21.93 -14.27
N LYS A 619 40.65 21.39 -13.94
CA LYS A 619 40.32 21.00 -12.56
C LYS A 619 41.18 19.85 -12.04
N LEU A 620 41.53 18.90 -12.91
CA LEU A 620 42.45 17.82 -12.55
C LEU A 620 43.87 18.31 -12.30
N ALA A 621 44.36 19.29 -13.06
CA ALA A 621 45.66 19.91 -12.80
C ALA A 621 45.69 20.57 -11.42
N VAL A 622 44.67 21.39 -11.10
CA VAL A 622 44.50 22.01 -9.78
C VAL A 622 44.42 20.97 -8.66
N PHE A 623 43.68 19.88 -8.86
CA PHE A 623 43.61 18.81 -7.87
C PHE A 623 44.96 18.12 -7.68
N SER A 624 45.73 17.93 -8.76
CA SER A 624 47.00 17.20 -8.74
C SER A 624 48.11 17.97 -8.02
N GLU A 625 48.15 19.30 -8.18
CA GLU A 625 49.15 20.19 -7.56
C GLU A 625 49.00 20.37 -6.04
N LYS A 626 47.81 20.10 -5.48
CA LYS A 626 47.56 20.24 -4.04
C LYS A 626 48.00 19.01 -3.25
N ASP A 627 48.66 19.21 -2.12
CA ASP A 627 48.99 18.14 -1.16
C ASP A 627 47.77 17.66 -0.36
N GLU A 628 46.79 18.55 -0.13
CA GLU A 628 45.53 18.26 0.58
C GLU A 628 44.34 18.86 -0.17
N PHE A 629 43.18 18.17 -0.12
CA PHE A 629 41.94 18.67 -0.71
C PHE A 629 40.77 18.44 0.25
N ILE A 630 40.45 19.48 1.03
CA ILE A 630 39.42 19.41 2.08
C ILE A 630 38.02 19.60 1.48
N VAL A 631 37.13 18.63 1.73
CA VAL A 631 35.71 18.69 1.36
C VAL A 631 34.85 18.81 2.60
N GLU A 632 33.98 19.82 2.61
CA GLU A 632 32.95 19.97 3.66
C GLU A 632 31.74 19.05 3.41
N ARG A 633 31.36 18.29 4.43
CA ARG A 633 30.15 17.45 4.48
C ARG A 633 29.19 17.93 5.55
N ILE A 634 27.93 18.15 5.17
CA ILE A 634 26.86 18.44 6.12
C ILE A 634 26.05 17.17 6.35
N ARG A 635 26.11 16.62 7.58
CA ARG A 635 25.30 15.44 7.95
C ARG A 635 24.59 15.71 9.28
N LYS A 636 23.26 15.53 9.31
CA LYS A 636 22.41 15.83 10.48
C LYS A 636 22.66 17.24 11.06
N ARG A 637 22.76 18.25 10.18
CA ARG A 637 23.08 19.66 10.51
C ARG A 637 24.44 19.91 11.18
N LYS A 638 25.36 18.94 11.18
CA LYS A 638 26.75 19.12 11.62
C LYS A 638 27.68 19.14 10.42
N LYS A 639 28.60 20.12 10.39
CA LYS A 639 29.70 20.18 9.43
C LYS A 639 30.81 19.20 9.85
N ARG A 640 31.38 18.50 8.88
CA ARG A 640 32.58 17.68 9.02
C ARG A 640 33.45 17.89 7.80
N GLU A 641 34.75 17.96 8.01
CA GLU A 641 35.74 18.05 6.94
C GLU A 641 36.32 16.66 6.66
N LEU A 642 36.64 16.41 5.40
CA LEU A 642 37.34 15.21 4.95
C LEU A 642 38.36 15.62 3.90
N ASP A 643 39.63 15.26 4.12
CA ASP A 643 40.63 15.31 3.06
C ASP A 643 40.41 14.14 2.10
N VAL A 644 40.13 14.43 0.83
CA VAL A 644 39.92 13.41 -0.20
C VAL A 644 41.20 13.02 -0.93
N LYS A 645 42.28 13.80 -0.82
CA LYS A 645 43.54 13.51 -1.52
C LYS A 645 44.11 12.12 -1.18
N PRO A 646 44.18 11.68 0.09
CA PRO A 646 44.69 10.34 0.46
C PRO A 646 43.79 9.20 -0.02
N LEU A 647 42.53 9.50 -0.37
CA LEU A 647 41.55 8.53 -0.83
C LEU A 647 41.59 8.34 -2.35
N VAL A 648 42.22 9.24 -3.11
CA VAL A 648 42.38 9.14 -4.56
C VAL A 648 43.79 8.63 -4.86
N ARG A 649 43.93 7.36 -5.25
CA ARG A 649 45.25 6.76 -5.57
C ARG A 649 45.71 7.05 -6.98
N SER A 650 44.77 7.16 -7.92
CA SER A 650 45.03 7.62 -9.27
C SER A 650 43.78 8.33 -9.79
N ILE A 651 43.99 9.35 -10.61
CA ILE A 651 42.93 10.05 -11.33
C ILE A 651 43.49 10.49 -12.68
N ASN A 652 42.95 9.92 -13.75
CA ASN A 652 43.46 10.11 -15.10
C ASN A 652 42.30 10.34 -16.06
N PHE A 653 42.48 11.25 -17.01
CA PHE A 653 41.46 11.56 -18.00
C PHE A 653 42.00 11.28 -19.41
N LYS A 654 41.35 10.36 -20.14
CA LYS A 654 41.76 9.91 -21.47
C LYS A 654 40.52 9.64 -22.31
N GLU A 655 40.55 10.06 -23.58
CA GLU A 655 39.47 9.75 -24.55
C GLU A 655 38.06 10.06 -23.98
N GLU A 656 37.91 11.28 -23.45
CA GLU A 656 36.66 11.80 -22.86
C GLU A 656 36.13 11.02 -21.63
N THR A 657 36.95 10.12 -21.09
CA THR A 657 36.61 9.25 -19.97
C THR A 657 37.56 9.50 -18.80
N LEU A 658 37.00 9.63 -17.61
CA LEU A 658 37.75 9.76 -16.36
C LEU A 658 37.90 8.39 -15.69
N PHE A 659 39.13 8.00 -15.41
CA PHE A 659 39.50 6.81 -14.67
C PHE A 659 39.97 7.21 -13.27
N VAL A 660 39.38 6.62 -12.23
CA VAL A 660 39.68 6.97 -10.84
C VAL A 660 39.85 5.72 -9.99
N ASP A 661 40.98 5.61 -9.30
CA ASP A 661 41.20 4.61 -8.25
C ASP A 661 40.91 5.23 -6.88
N LEU A 662 39.81 4.81 -6.26
CA LEU A 662 39.37 5.30 -4.97
C LEU A 662 39.59 4.27 -3.85
N LEU A 663 40.37 4.65 -2.84
CA LEU A 663 40.53 3.90 -1.62
C LEU A 663 39.30 4.09 -0.73
N HIS A 664 38.64 2.96 -0.43
CA HIS A 664 37.54 2.88 0.51
C HIS A 664 38.05 2.21 1.79
N PRO A 665 38.41 3.00 2.81
CA PRO A 665 38.98 2.45 4.03
C PRO A 665 37.92 1.75 4.87
N HIS A 666 38.26 0.58 5.42
CA HIS A 666 37.40 -0.09 6.39
C HIS A 666 37.36 0.71 7.71
N ASN A 667 36.17 0.89 8.29
CA ASN A 667 35.95 1.64 9.54
C ASN A 667 36.44 3.09 9.57
N ALA A 668 36.68 3.73 8.43
CA ALA A 668 37.01 5.16 8.34
C ALA A 668 36.11 5.88 7.32
N ALA A 669 36.18 7.21 7.30
CA ALA A 669 35.44 8.00 6.34
C ALA A 669 36.04 7.84 4.94
N GLY A 670 35.26 7.28 4.00
CA GLY A 670 35.62 7.23 2.58
C GLY A 670 35.01 8.39 1.79
N THR A 671 35.39 8.49 0.52
CA THR A 671 34.75 9.34 -0.52
C THR A 671 33.96 8.45 -1.49
N ASN A 672 33.21 9.05 -2.41
CA ASN A 672 32.50 8.32 -3.46
C ASN A 672 32.69 9.03 -4.82
N PRO A 673 32.50 8.33 -5.94
CA PRO A 673 32.67 8.90 -7.29
C PRO A 673 31.96 10.22 -7.52
N ARG A 674 30.71 10.36 -7.05
CA ARG A 674 29.91 11.56 -7.27
C ARG A 674 30.45 12.76 -6.49
N GLU A 675 31.01 12.55 -5.31
CA GLU A 675 31.68 13.61 -4.56
C GLU A 675 32.94 14.11 -5.29
N ILE A 676 33.66 13.23 -5.99
CA ILE A 676 34.77 13.65 -6.88
C ILE A 676 34.24 14.56 -8.00
N LEU A 677 33.14 14.18 -8.64
CA LEU A 677 32.52 15.01 -9.69
C LEU A 677 32.10 16.40 -9.19
N GLU A 678 31.41 16.46 -8.06
CA GLU A 678 30.83 17.71 -7.56
C GLU A 678 31.86 18.60 -6.83
N LYS A 679 32.83 18.00 -6.13
CA LYS A 679 33.73 18.74 -5.22
C LYS A 679 35.14 18.91 -5.76
N VAL A 680 35.66 17.91 -6.47
CA VAL A 680 36.99 18.00 -7.10
C VAL A 680 36.87 18.65 -8.47
N LEU A 681 35.95 18.19 -9.31
CA LEU A 681 35.76 18.74 -10.64
C LEU A 681 34.82 19.95 -10.68
N GLY A 682 34.04 20.21 -9.62
CA GLY A 682 33.15 21.37 -9.56
C GLY A 682 31.97 21.31 -10.52
N LEU A 683 31.58 20.10 -10.98
CA LEU A 683 30.43 19.92 -11.85
C LEU A 683 29.13 20.28 -11.12
N SER A 684 28.16 20.81 -11.86
CA SER A 684 26.82 21.04 -11.34
C SER A 684 26.16 19.71 -10.92
N ASN A 685 25.14 19.79 -10.05
CA ASN A 685 24.42 18.60 -9.61
C ASN A 685 23.79 17.83 -10.79
N THR A 686 23.29 18.55 -11.80
CA THR A 686 22.71 17.97 -13.02
C THR A 686 23.77 17.23 -13.83
N GLU A 687 24.94 17.82 -14.05
CA GLU A 687 26.04 17.19 -14.80
C GLU A 687 26.57 15.96 -14.06
N ALA A 688 26.72 16.04 -12.74
CA ALA A 688 27.13 14.90 -11.92
C ALA A 688 26.09 13.75 -11.94
N LEU A 689 24.79 14.07 -12.02
CA LEU A 689 23.71 13.07 -12.17
C LEU A 689 23.68 12.43 -13.56
N LEU A 690 24.02 13.19 -14.60
CA LEU A 690 24.04 12.71 -15.99
C LEU A 690 25.32 11.94 -16.32
N THR A 691 26.40 12.14 -15.55
CA THR A 691 27.66 11.41 -15.70
C THR A 691 27.45 9.93 -15.46
N ARG A 692 27.88 9.09 -16.41
CA ARG A 692 27.75 7.64 -16.32
C ARG A 692 28.96 7.05 -15.62
N ILE A 693 28.74 6.52 -14.41
CA ILE A 693 29.80 6.01 -13.53
C ILE A 693 29.71 4.49 -13.47
N VAL A 694 30.81 3.80 -13.77
CA VAL A 694 30.89 2.33 -13.76
C VAL A 694 32.05 1.88 -12.89
N LYS A 695 31.77 1.01 -11.91
CA LYS A 695 32.77 0.30 -11.13
C LYS A 695 33.27 -0.90 -11.91
N ILE A 696 34.54 -0.86 -12.31
CA ILE A 696 35.16 -1.85 -13.20
C ILE A 696 35.84 -2.96 -12.39
N SER A 697 36.55 -2.60 -11.32
CA SER A 697 37.26 -3.57 -10.48
C SER A 697 37.28 -3.15 -9.01
N SER A 698 37.47 -4.13 -8.13
CA SER A 698 37.59 -3.92 -6.69
C SER A 698 38.61 -4.90 -6.15
N ARG A 699 39.69 -4.40 -5.53
CA ARG A 699 40.73 -5.22 -4.90
C ARG A 699 40.84 -4.92 -3.42
N GLU A 700 40.94 -5.96 -2.61
CA GLU A 700 41.25 -5.83 -1.19
C GLU A 700 42.69 -5.31 -1.02
N VAL A 701 42.89 -4.38 -0.09
CA VAL A 701 44.20 -3.81 0.25
C VAL A 701 44.38 -3.80 1.76
N ALA A 702 45.62 -4.01 2.21
CA ALA A 702 45.96 -3.87 3.62
C ALA A 702 45.80 -2.40 4.04
N ALA A 703 45.36 -2.15 5.27
CA ALA A 703 45.12 -0.80 5.79
C ALA A 703 46.39 0.09 5.91
N LYS A 704 47.55 -0.41 5.47
CA LYS A 704 48.86 0.25 5.49
C LYS A 704 49.62 -0.03 4.18
N SER A 705 49.25 0.66 3.11
CA SER A 705 50.08 0.87 1.91
C SER A 705 49.56 2.08 1.16
#